data_AF-A0A093FE31-F1
#
_entry.id   AF-A0A093FE31-F1
#
_cell.length_a   1.000
_cell.length_b   1.000
_cell.length_c   1.000
_cell.angle_alpha   90.00
_cell.angle_beta   90.00
_cell.angle_gamma   90.00
#
_symmetry.space_group_name_H-M   'P 1'
#
loop_
_entity.id
_entity.type
_entity.pdbx_description
1 polymer ?
#
loop_
_entity_poly.entity_id
_entity_poly.type
_entity_poly.pdbx_seq_one_letter_code
_entity_poly.pdbx_strand_id
1 'polypeptide(L)'
;MKPTAHSQQEASTPSSTETAEDLAYKLNVAVRDRNRKSVLELLERGADVNSKAEAGWTPLQSAVQADDEDLVQLLLDKGACPHARKDNGGTAFTEAAIVGNVNILELLLNRGLNINDHDDNGFTAFMEAAWYGREEALKFLYSKGANVNLKRTASEEKAKLHKGGATALMDACMEGHLSVVKTLVQEMGAEVNTCDNRDRNALIHALKKGCEKERYESAVAIAHFLLDCGVDVKSKDECGKTALILAVEMQSADLVKALLEKGEIDIDDADEDGNTALMVAVEKNNYNIAKLLCEKGARTDVGTLIAVANRKRAHNMACLLRQYNAKFVPEILEDWEPNSKCWRDQLKKLYKIYRPMIGKLKIFQYIEQRIRNTSQGGIYLGLYGGTEVAVRITCSTECDEEKRFFEQCGNCEHLLKLFQFEKARGYTYLCFPLWEKNLEEHLQDPEDQMDYKDALRMIFQAVRELHSLGFAYQDLHPSNFVIDLGGKIYLADFDNKRKLIEGEKQLINSDLEALSRLMLYVLAQGKKPLQQVSVEDLAVDSPDYNEALDLVRSLVSHDERGLEGLSKHPYFWSKQTRFKFLKSIWNKIKVFRDEKAVFQDPNATESSPYPWWTKMIDKMVLDVMQRFSKAKPYSNDITDLLRLIRNLDEHPKSSISKKIGDYTEYFLNLFPALTIYVYNSLRQNPKYSHFADIQDLS
;
A
#
# COMPACT_ATOMS: atom_id res chain seq x y z
N MET A 1 17.64 66.52 18.88
CA MET A 1 18.57 65.75 19.73
C MET A 1 17.75 65.09 20.84
N LYS A 2 18.04 63.81 21.13
CA LYS A 2 17.42 62.85 22.08
C LYS A 2 16.74 63.45 23.34
N PRO A 3 15.72 62.78 23.95
CA PRO A 3 15.86 61.38 24.38
C PRO A 3 14.65 60.43 24.27
N THR A 4 15.03 59.15 24.26
CA THR A 4 14.32 57.89 24.47
C THR A 4 13.78 57.71 25.89
N ALA A 5 12.58 57.12 26.01
CA ALA A 5 12.27 55.93 26.81
C ALA A 5 10.76 55.90 27.12
N HIS A 6 10.04 54.85 26.71
CA HIS A 6 8.93 54.24 27.47
C HIS A 6 8.67 52.83 26.93
N SER A 7 9.08 51.85 27.73
CA SER A 7 8.81 50.44 27.59
C SER A 7 7.57 50.07 28.41
N GLN A 8 6.60 49.47 27.71
CA GLN A 8 5.76 48.35 28.14
C GLN A 8 5.03 48.45 29.49
N GLN A 9 3.72 48.72 29.38
CA GLN A 9 2.70 48.02 30.16
C GLN A 9 1.79 47.30 29.17
N GLU A 10 1.91 45.98 29.09
CA GLU A 10 0.80 45.12 28.66
C GLU A 10 0.54 44.11 29.77
N ALA A 11 -0.67 44.21 30.31
CA ALA A 11 -1.21 43.33 31.31
C ALA A 11 -1.34 41.92 30.73
N SER A 12 -0.85 40.94 31.48
CA SER A 12 -1.02 39.52 31.18
C SER A 12 -2.47 39.14 31.47
N THR A 13 -3.28 39.00 30.42
CA THR A 13 -4.56 38.28 30.48
C THR A 13 -4.30 36.80 30.77
N PRO A 14 -5.02 36.15 31.71
CA PRO A 14 -4.93 34.71 31.87
C PRO A 14 -5.70 34.04 30.72
N SER A 15 -4.98 33.51 29.73
CA SER A 15 -5.55 32.57 28.78
C SER A 15 -5.57 31.18 29.43
N SER A 16 -6.75 30.64 29.71
CA SER A 16 -7.01 29.20 29.61
C SER A 16 -8.47 28.94 29.97
N THR A 17 -9.33 28.87 28.97
CA THR A 17 -10.46 27.97 29.06
C THR A 17 -9.87 26.56 28.93
N GLU A 18 -9.38 25.99 30.03
CA GLU A 18 -9.05 24.56 30.05
C GLU A 18 -10.31 23.81 29.65
N THR A 19 -10.22 23.02 28.59
CA THR A 19 -11.37 22.26 28.11
C THR A 19 -11.63 21.08 29.06
N ALA A 20 -12.85 20.55 29.05
CA ALA A 20 -13.16 19.34 29.83
C ALA A 20 -12.27 18.16 29.41
N GLU A 21 -11.84 18.12 28.15
CA GLU A 21 -10.91 17.13 27.60
C GLU A 21 -9.49 17.30 28.19
N ASP A 22 -9.00 18.53 28.34
CA ASP A 22 -7.71 18.81 28.99
C ASP A 22 -7.71 18.34 30.45
N LEU A 23 -8.80 18.59 31.18
CA LEU A 23 -8.94 18.16 32.57
C LEU A 23 -9.04 16.63 32.69
N ALA A 24 -9.76 15.97 31.78
CA ALA A 24 -9.86 14.52 31.70
C ALA A 24 -8.49 13.85 31.47
N TYR A 25 -7.72 14.40 30.53
CA TYR A 25 -6.36 13.94 30.25
C TYR A 25 -5.44 14.13 31.47
N LYS A 26 -5.42 15.34 32.05
CA LYS A 26 -4.60 15.65 33.23
C LYS A 26 -4.96 14.76 34.44
N LEU A 27 -6.24 14.48 34.65
CA LEU A 27 -6.70 13.61 35.73
C LEU A 27 -6.19 12.17 35.54
N ASN A 28 -6.32 11.61 34.34
CA ASN A 28 -5.81 10.27 34.05
C ASN A 28 -4.27 10.20 34.20
N VAL A 29 -3.54 11.21 33.75
CA VAL A 29 -2.08 11.29 33.95
C VAL A 29 -1.73 11.34 35.44
N ALA A 30 -2.38 12.23 36.21
CA ALA A 30 -2.12 12.35 37.64
C ALA A 30 -2.40 11.05 38.41
N VAL A 31 -3.43 10.29 37.98
CA VAL A 31 -3.73 8.97 38.54
C VAL A 31 -2.64 7.97 38.20
N ARG A 32 -2.20 7.89 36.95
CA ARG A 32 -1.13 6.98 36.51
C ARG A 32 0.20 7.25 37.24
N ASP A 33 0.48 8.52 37.51
CA ASP A 33 1.66 8.95 38.27
C ASP A 33 1.51 8.77 39.79
N ARG A 34 0.36 8.24 40.25
CA ARG A 34 0.00 8.06 41.67
C ARG A 34 0.09 9.35 42.49
N ASN A 35 -0.14 10.50 41.86
CA ASN A 35 -0.05 11.80 42.51
C ASN A 35 -1.40 12.19 43.12
N ARG A 36 -1.68 11.66 44.30
CA ARG A 36 -2.94 11.89 45.04
C ARG A 36 -3.28 13.38 45.23
N LYS A 37 -2.28 14.23 45.45
CA LYS A 37 -2.50 15.67 45.64
C LYS A 37 -3.05 16.31 44.37
N SER A 38 -2.42 16.02 43.22
CA SER A 38 -2.89 16.52 41.93
C SER A 38 -4.25 15.95 41.54
N VAL A 39 -4.53 14.68 41.86
CA VAL A 39 -5.86 14.08 41.65
C VAL A 39 -6.93 14.84 42.42
N LEU A 40 -6.71 15.11 43.72
CA LEU A 40 -7.66 15.86 44.54
C LEU A 40 -7.87 17.29 44.01
N GLU A 41 -6.79 18.00 43.66
CA GLU A 41 -6.87 19.36 43.12
C GLU A 41 -7.66 19.40 41.80
N LEU A 42 -7.43 18.44 40.91
CA LEU A 42 -8.14 18.37 39.62
C LEU A 42 -9.62 18.06 39.80
N LEU A 43 -9.98 17.15 40.73
CA LEU A 43 -11.38 16.88 41.07
C LEU A 43 -12.06 18.10 41.72
N GLU A 44 -11.37 18.85 42.58
CA GLU A 44 -11.86 20.10 43.17
C GLU A 44 -12.07 21.20 42.12
N ARG A 45 -11.24 21.21 41.06
CA ARG A 45 -11.38 22.09 39.89
C ARG A 45 -12.49 21.67 38.92
N GLY A 46 -13.26 20.63 39.26
CA GLY A 46 -14.40 20.16 38.47
C GLY A 46 -14.06 19.16 37.37
N ALA A 47 -12.89 18.51 37.41
CA ALA A 47 -12.63 17.38 36.53
C ALA A 47 -13.63 16.26 36.81
N ASP A 48 -14.26 15.74 35.76
CA ASP A 48 -15.19 14.61 35.89
C ASP A 48 -14.41 13.33 36.22
N VAL A 49 -14.72 12.73 37.39
CA VAL A 49 -14.13 11.48 37.87
C VAL A 49 -14.40 10.29 36.94
N ASN A 50 -15.42 10.39 36.08
CA ASN A 50 -15.80 9.38 35.10
C ASN A 50 -15.37 9.74 33.67
N SER A 51 -14.59 10.82 33.51
CA SER A 51 -14.10 11.24 32.20
C SER A 51 -13.29 10.13 31.53
N LYS A 52 -13.43 10.05 30.21
CA LYS A 52 -12.69 9.10 29.38
C LYS A 52 -11.51 9.79 28.70
N ALA A 53 -10.32 9.22 28.85
CA ALA A 53 -9.14 9.59 28.08
C ALA A 53 -9.00 8.70 26.83
N GLU A 54 -7.84 8.74 26.19
CA GLU A 54 -7.49 7.92 25.01
C GLU A 54 -7.89 6.45 25.21
N ALA A 55 -8.46 5.81 24.18
CA ALA A 55 -9.01 4.45 24.21
C ALA A 55 -10.11 4.20 25.28
N GLY A 56 -10.77 5.26 25.74
CA GLY A 56 -11.92 5.18 26.64
C GLY A 56 -11.55 4.94 28.10
N TRP A 57 -10.28 5.07 28.49
CA TRP A 57 -9.82 4.81 29.85
C TRP A 57 -10.39 5.81 30.86
N THR A 58 -10.90 5.29 31.97
CA THR A 58 -11.35 6.09 33.12
C THR A 58 -10.26 6.24 34.17
N PRO A 59 -10.31 7.29 35.01
CA PRO A 59 -9.44 7.43 36.18
C PRO A 59 -9.46 6.19 37.08
N LEU A 60 -10.62 5.55 37.29
CA LEU A 60 -10.72 4.35 38.12
C LEU A 60 -9.92 3.18 37.54
N GLN A 61 -10.04 2.91 36.24
CA GLN A 61 -9.26 1.86 35.57
C GLN A 61 -7.76 2.17 35.58
N SER A 62 -7.39 3.43 35.41
CA SER A 62 -6.00 3.88 35.50
C SER A 62 -5.42 3.66 36.90
N ALA A 63 -6.20 3.88 37.96
CA ALA A 63 -5.80 3.62 39.34
C ALA A 63 -5.64 2.12 39.61
N VAL A 64 -6.53 1.29 39.07
CA VAL A 64 -6.41 -0.18 39.14
C VAL A 64 -5.16 -0.65 38.43
N GLN A 65 -4.90 -0.18 37.20
CA GLN A 65 -3.69 -0.55 36.45
C GLN A 65 -2.42 -0.08 37.16
N ALA A 66 -2.48 1.06 37.85
CA ALA A 66 -1.41 1.53 38.71
C ALA A 66 -1.28 0.71 40.00
N ASP A 67 -2.14 -0.26 40.29
CA ASP A 67 -2.12 -1.10 41.49
C ASP A 67 -2.10 -0.27 42.79
N ASP A 68 -2.92 0.79 42.84
CA ASP A 68 -3.02 1.71 43.97
C ASP A 68 -4.40 1.62 44.63
N GLU A 69 -4.52 0.73 45.62
CA GLU A 69 -5.76 0.44 46.34
C GLU A 69 -6.38 1.70 46.98
N ASP A 70 -5.54 2.57 47.55
CA ASP A 70 -5.97 3.81 48.21
C ASP A 70 -6.58 4.79 47.19
N LEU A 71 -5.97 4.87 46.00
CA LEU A 71 -6.45 5.73 44.93
C LEU A 71 -7.73 5.18 44.30
N VAL A 72 -7.85 3.86 44.15
CA VAL A 72 -9.10 3.21 43.73
C VAL A 72 -10.22 3.52 44.71
N GLN A 73 -9.98 3.36 46.01
CA GLN A 73 -10.94 3.70 47.07
C GLN A 73 -11.33 5.19 47.03
N LEU A 74 -10.35 6.09 46.91
CA LEU A 74 -10.59 7.53 46.81
C LEU A 74 -11.49 7.88 45.63
N LEU A 75 -11.21 7.34 44.44
CA LEU A 75 -12.00 7.63 43.24
C LEU A 75 -13.43 7.10 43.37
N LEU A 76 -13.61 5.89 43.92
CA LEU A 76 -14.94 5.34 44.21
C LEU A 76 -15.72 6.20 45.20
N ASP A 77 -15.07 6.71 46.25
CA ASP A 77 -15.69 7.59 47.24
C ASP A 77 -16.02 8.99 46.67
N LYS A 78 -15.31 9.39 45.61
CA LYS A 78 -15.60 10.60 44.82
C LYS A 78 -16.62 10.37 43.71
N GLY A 79 -17.23 9.19 43.61
CA GLY A 79 -18.33 8.90 42.69
C GLY A 79 -17.89 8.30 41.35
N ALA A 80 -16.70 7.71 41.26
CA ALA A 80 -16.32 6.91 40.10
C ALA A 80 -17.27 5.72 39.93
N CYS A 81 -17.74 5.50 38.71
CA CYS A 81 -18.66 4.42 38.37
C CYS A 81 -17.87 3.11 38.19
N PRO A 82 -18.07 2.09 39.05
CA PRO A 82 -17.37 0.81 38.94
C PRO A 82 -17.76 0.01 37.69
N HIS A 83 -18.93 0.31 37.09
CA HIS A 83 -19.44 -0.32 35.88
C HIS A 83 -19.00 0.40 34.59
N ALA A 84 -18.18 1.45 34.69
CA ALA A 84 -17.69 2.16 33.51
C ALA A 84 -16.83 1.23 32.63
N ARG A 85 -17.01 1.35 31.32
CA ARG A 85 -16.33 0.53 30.31
C ARG A 85 -15.45 1.38 29.42
N LYS A 86 -14.23 0.90 29.15
CA LYS A 86 -13.34 1.47 28.13
C LYS A 86 -13.73 0.97 26.73
N ASP A 87 -13.03 1.40 25.68
CA ASP A 87 -13.49 1.18 24.29
C ASP A 87 -13.55 -0.29 23.85
N ASN A 88 -12.84 -1.19 24.54
CA ASN A 88 -12.94 -2.64 24.30
C ASN A 88 -14.01 -3.34 25.16
N GLY A 89 -14.78 -2.59 25.95
CA GLY A 89 -15.77 -3.10 26.88
C GLY A 89 -15.23 -3.48 28.26
N GLY A 90 -13.91 -3.45 28.49
CA GLY A 90 -13.31 -3.82 29.78
C GLY A 90 -13.69 -2.87 30.92
N THR A 91 -13.81 -3.39 32.14
CA THR A 91 -14.16 -2.66 33.37
C THR A 91 -12.95 -2.55 34.31
N ALA A 92 -13.07 -1.76 35.38
CA ALA A 92 -12.06 -1.77 36.44
C ALA A 92 -11.85 -3.18 37.06
N PHE A 93 -12.89 -4.02 37.04
CA PHE A 93 -12.82 -5.38 37.58
C PHE A 93 -12.02 -6.34 36.71
N THR A 94 -12.15 -6.25 35.39
CA THR A 94 -11.30 -7.04 34.47
C THR A 94 -9.84 -6.59 34.55
N GLU A 95 -9.57 -5.28 34.67
CA GLU A 95 -8.20 -4.77 34.89
C GLU A 95 -7.58 -5.27 36.20
N ALA A 96 -8.37 -5.35 37.27
CA ALA A 96 -7.89 -5.83 38.56
C ALA A 96 -7.43 -7.30 38.49
N ALA A 97 -8.06 -8.11 37.64
CA ALA A 97 -7.65 -9.48 37.37
C ALA A 97 -6.37 -9.58 36.54
N ILE A 98 -6.16 -8.66 35.58
CA ILE A 98 -4.90 -8.54 34.82
C ILE A 98 -3.72 -8.21 35.76
N VAL A 99 -3.94 -7.25 36.66
CA VAL A 99 -2.96 -6.88 37.68
C VAL A 99 -2.75 -8.02 38.69
N GLY A 100 -3.84 -8.72 39.04
CA GLY A 100 -3.84 -9.85 39.96
C GLY A 100 -4.02 -9.44 41.42
N ASN A 101 -4.49 -8.21 41.69
CA ASN A 101 -4.69 -7.72 43.06
C ASN A 101 -6.06 -8.16 43.60
N VAL A 102 -6.04 -9.08 44.56
CA VAL A 102 -7.23 -9.66 45.21
C VAL A 102 -8.00 -8.62 46.01
N ASN A 103 -7.34 -7.66 46.67
CA ASN A 103 -8.02 -6.62 47.47
C ASN A 103 -8.85 -5.71 46.56
N ILE A 104 -8.30 -5.31 45.41
CA ILE A 104 -9.04 -4.50 44.43
C ILE A 104 -10.22 -5.29 43.85
N LEU A 105 -10.01 -6.58 43.52
CA LEU A 105 -11.09 -7.46 43.06
C LEU A 105 -12.21 -7.56 44.09
N GLU A 106 -11.87 -7.74 45.37
CA GLU A 106 -12.85 -7.82 46.46
C GLU A 106 -13.57 -6.48 46.67
N LEU A 107 -12.83 -5.37 46.68
CA LEU A 107 -13.40 -4.02 46.78
C LEU A 107 -14.43 -3.77 45.68
N LEU A 108 -14.08 -4.10 44.44
CA LEU A 108 -14.94 -3.90 43.27
C LEU A 108 -16.17 -4.83 43.29
N LEU A 109 -16.03 -6.10 43.68
CA LEU A 109 -17.18 -7.01 43.87
C LEU A 109 -18.17 -6.49 44.92
N ASN A 110 -17.67 -5.91 46.02
CA ASN A 110 -18.50 -5.29 47.05
C ASN A 110 -19.28 -4.06 46.53
N ARG A 111 -18.91 -3.51 45.37
CA ARG A 111 -19.66 -2.45 44.67
C ARG A 111 -20.69 -2.99 43.65
N GLY A 112 -20.95 -4.30 43.66
CA GLY A 112 -22.06 -4.92 42.92
C GLY A 112 -21.74 -5.40 41.50
N LEU A 113 -20.46 -5.46 41.12
CA LEU A 113 -20.06 -6.04 39.82
C LEU A 113 -20.39 -7.53 39.75
N ASN A 114 -20.79 -7.98 38.56
CA ASN A 114 -21.03 -9.39 38.29
C ASN A 114 -19.69 -10.12 38.04
N ILE A 115 -19.44 -11.18 38.81
CA ILE A 115 -18.22 -12.02 38.76
C ILE A 115 -17.95 -12.60 37.36
N ASN A 116 -19.01 -12.84 36.57
CA ASN A 116 -18.94 -13.43 35.23
C ASN A 116 -19.22 -12.40 34.12
N ASP A 117 -19.18 -11.10 34.42
CA ASP A 117 -19.25 -10.07 33.38
C ASP A 117 -18.02 -10.14 32.46
N HIS A 118 -18.19 -9.71 31.22
CA HIS A 118 -17.15 -9.79 30.19
C HIS A 118 -17.09 -8.55 29.31
N ASP A 119 -15.93 -8.36 28.66
CA ASP A 119 -15.70 -7.31 27.67
C ASP A 119 -16.37 -7.62 26.30
N ASP A 120 -16.17 -6.75 25.31
CA ASP A 120 -16.77 -6.90 23.96
C ASP A 120 -16.13 -8.04 23.14
N ASN A 121 -15.09 -8.68 23.67
CA ASN A 121 -14.43 -9.86 23.11
C ASN A 121 -14.77 -11.14 23.90
N GLY A 122 -15.58 -11.03 24.95
CA GLY A 122 -16.00 -12.14 25.80
C GLY A 122 -15.01 -12.48 26.92
N PHE A 123 -13.98 -11.67 27.18
CA PHE A 123 -13.05 -11.90 28.29
C PHE A 123 -13.69 -11.55 29.63
N THR A 124 -13.73 -12.52 30.54
CA THR A 124 -14.10 -12.32 31.94
C THR A 124 -12.86 -12.03 32.78
N ALA A 125 -13.05 -11.50 33.99
CA ALA A 125 -11.96 -11.36 34.96
C ALA A 125 -11.22 -12.70 35.22
N PHE A 126 -11.94 -13.83 35.20
CA PHE A 126 -11.34 -15.15 35.38
C PHE A 126 -10.42 -15.55 34.22
N MET A 127 -10.82 -15.26 32.98
CA MET A 127 -9.98 -15.48 31.79
C MET A 127 -8.75 -14.58 31.80
N GLU A 128 -8.89 -13.31 32.18
CA GLU A 128 -7.76 -12.38 32.29
C GLU A 128 -6.75 -12.86 33.35
N ALA A 129 -7.22 -13.28 34.53
CA ALA A 129 -6.33 -13.85 35.55
C ALA A 129 -5.57 -15.09 35.04
N ALA A 130 -6.23 -15.94 34.24
CA ALA A 130 -5.59 -17.11 33.63
C ALA A 130 -4.56 -16.73 32.56
N TRP A 131 -4.88 -15.78 31.68
CA TRP A 131 -3.99 -15.26 30.64
C TRP A 131 -2.71 -14.65 31.22
N TYR A 132 -2.84 -13.88 32.30
CA TYR A 132 -1.72 -13.20 32.95
C TYR A 132 -1.04 -14.00 34.06
N GLY A 133 -1.43 -15.26 34.27
CA GLY A 133 -0.77 -16.14 35.24
C GLY A 133 -1.04 -15.76 36.70
N ARG A 134 -2.13 -15.05 36.99
CA ARG A 134 -2.48 -14.52 38.32
C ARG A 134 -3.19 -15.57 39.16
N GLU A 135 -2.43 -16.56 39.65
CA GLU A 135 -2.98 -17.73 40.34
C GLU A 135 -3.82 -17.38 41.58
N GLU A 136 -3.38 -16.43 42.41
CA GLU A 136 -4.13 -16.02 43.62
C GLU A 136 -5.43 -15.30 43.27
N ALA A 137 -5.41 -14.41 42.27
CA ALA A 137 -6.62 -13.79 41.75
C ALA A 137 -7.59 -14.81 41.17
N LEU A 138 -7.08 -15.81 40.45
CA LEU A 138 -7.86 -16.91 39.89
C LEU A 138 -8.56 -17.72 41.00
N LYS A 139 -7.83 -18.10 42.05
CA LYS A 139 -8.37 -18.81 43.23
C LYS A 139 -9.44 -17.99 43.94
N PHE A 140 -9.19 -16.69 44.13
CA PHE A 140 -10.17 -15.78 44.70
C PHE A 140 -11.45 -15.72 43.85
N LEU A 141 -11.33 -15.47 42.54
CA LEU A 141 -12.46 -15.39 41.62
C LEU A 141 -13.28 -16.69 41.60
N TYR A 142 -12.62 -17.84 41.59
CA TYR A 142 -13.28 -19.15 41.71
C TYR A 142 -14.06 -19.27 43.02
N SER A 143 -13.46 -18.88 44.16
CA SER A 143 -14.12 -18.91 45.48
C SER A 143 -15.37 -18.01 45.56
N LYS A 144 -15.45 -16.98 44.72
CA LYS A 144 -16.60 -16.06 44.61
C LYS A 144 -17.60 -16.48 43.52
N GLY A 145 -17.41 -17.64 42.88
CA GLY A 145 -18.37 -18.22 41.92
C GLY A 145 -18.12 -17.87 40.45
N ALA A 146 -16.88 -17.56 40.06
CA ALA A 146 -16.52 -17.45 38.65
C ALA A 146 -16.73 -18.80 37.93
N ASN A 147 -17.31 -18.76 36.73
CA ASN A 147 -17.54 -19.95 35.93
C ASN A 147 -16.31 -20.28 35.08
N VAL A 148 -15.65 -21.37 35.46
CA VAL A 148 -14.37 -21.86 34.92
C VAL A 148 -14.46 -22.22 33.43
N ASN A 149 -15.60 -22.78 33.00
CA ASN A 149 -15.79 -23.35 31.66
C ASN A 149 -16.56 -22.41 30.72
N LEU A 150 -16.61 -21.11 31.02
CA LEU A 150 -17.16 -20.13 30.08
C LEU A 150 -16.35 -20.12 28.79
N LYS A 151 -17.08 -20.09 27.67
CA LYS A 151 -16.52 -19.87 26.33
C LYS A 151 -16.72 -18.42 25.94
N ARG A 152 -15.67 -17.75 25.45
CA ARG A 152 -15.76 -16.35 24.98
C ARG A 152 -16.87 -16.17 23.95
N THR A 153 -17.81 -15.30 24.23
CA THR A 153 -18.84 -14.86 23.28
C THR A 153 -18.21 -13.88 22.28
N ALA A 154 -18.39 -14.13 20.99
CA ALA A 154 -17.96 -13.23 19.94
C ALA A 154 -19.17 -12.51 19.32
N SER A 155 -18.97 -11.29 18.80
CA SER A 155 -20.00 -10.64 17.97
C SER A 155 -20.39 -11.53 16.80
N GLU A 156 -21.58 -11.33 16.23
CA GLU A 156 -22.04 -12.16 15.10
C GLU A 156 -21.05 -12.15 13.92
N GLU A 157 -20.40 -11.01 13.64
CA GLU A 157 -19.38 -10.87 12.61
C GLU A 157 -18.12 -11.67 12.94
N LYS A 158 -17.68 -11.63 14.19
CA LYS A 158 -16.51 -12.40 14.66
C LYS A 158 -16.82 -13.90 14.69
N ALA A 159 -18.03 -14.29 15.06
CA ALA A 159 -18.49 -15.68 15.04
C ALA A 159 -18.53 -16.25 13.61
N LYS A 160 -18.97 -15.46 12.62
CA LYS A 160 -18.88 -15.83 11.19
C LYS A 160 -17.45 -16.08 10.70
N LEU A 161 -16.45 -15.50 11.36
CA LEU A 161 -15.03 -15.71 11.09
C LEU A 161 -14.40 -16.80 11.99
N HIS A 162 -15.24 -17.62 12.65
CA HIS A 162 -14.81 -18.64 13.60
C HIS A 162 -13.93 -18.08 14.73
N LYS A 163 -14.15 -16.83 15.14
CA LYS A 163 -13.46 -16.21 16.28
C LYS A 163 -14.29 -16.38 17.56
N GLY A 164 -13.61 -16.43 18.70
CA GLY A 164 -14.23 -16.67 20.02
C GLY A 164 -14.23 -18.14 20.42
N GLY A 165 -14.99 -18.45 21.47
CA GLY A 165 -15.15 -19.81 21.99
C GLY A 165 -14.05 -20.31 22.93
N ALA A 166 -12.95 -19.56 23.08
CA ALA A 166 -11.85 -19.97 23.95
C ALA A 166 -12.21 -19.84 25.45
N THR A 167 -11.51 -20.62 26.28
CA THR A 167 -11.72 -20.72 27.74
C THR A 167 -10.48 -20.26 28.52
N ALA A 168 -10.63 -20.05 29.83
CA ALA A 168 -9.51 -19.68 30.71
C ALA A 168 -8.37 -20.72 30.68
N LEU A 169 -8.69 -22.02 30.54
CA LEU A 169 -7.69 -23.07 30.38
C LEU A 169 -6.85 -22.88 29.11
N MET A 170 -7.49 -22.55 27.99
CA MET A 170 -6.78 -22.29 26.73
C MET A 170 -5.85 -21.08 26.83
N ASP A 171 -6.28 -20.03 27.53
CA ASP A 171 -5.48 -18.83 27.76
C ASP A 171 -4.23 -19.13 28.61
N ALA A 172 -4.40 -19.85 29.72
CA ALA A 172 -3.28 -20.28 30.56
C ALA A 172 -2.30 -21.20 29.82
N CYS A 173 -2.82 -22.10 28.97
CA CYS A 173 -2.02 -22.95 28.11
C CYS A 173 -1.21 -22.14 27.08
N MET A 174 -1.85 -21.19 26.39
CA MET A 174 -1.20 -20.36 25.37
C MET A 174 -0.06 -19.50 25.93
N GLU A 175 -0.24 -18.98 27.14
CA GLU A 175 0.76 -18.13 27.79
C GLU A 175 1.78 -18.92 28.63
N GLY A 176 1.64 -20.25 28.72
CA GLY A 176 2.66 -21.12 29.31
C GLY A 176 2.63 -21.17 30.84
N HIS A 177 1.52 -20.82 31.48
CA HIS A 177 1.39 -20.77 32.94
C HIS A 177 1.08 -22.14 33.55
N LEU A 178 2.10 -23.01 33.65
CA LEU A 178 1.92 -24.39 34.10
C LEU A 178 1.23 -24.53 35.47
N SER A 179 1.51 -23.64 36.43
CA SER A 179 0.85 -23.70 37.76
C SER A 179 -0.64 -23.41 37.65
N VAL A 180 -1.02 -22.36 36.91
CA VAL A 180 -2.42 -22.00 36.62
C VAL A 180 -3.13 -23.13 35.87
N VAL A 181 -2.50 -23.75 34.88
CA VAL A 181 -3.07 -24.89 34.15
C VAL A 181 -3.37 -26.05 35.11
N LYS A 182 -2.42 -26.39 36.00
CA LYS A 182 -2.63 -27.45 37.01
C LYS A 182 -3.78 -27.10 37.94
N THR A 183 -3.80 -25.88 38.49
CA THR A 183 -4.86 -25.41 39.38
C THR A 183 -6.23 -25.47 38.70
N LEU A 184 -6.33 -25.00 37.44
CA LEU A 184 -7.58 -25.05 36.67
C LEU A 184 -8.11 -26.48 36.50
N VAL A 185 -7.25 -27.42 36.10
CA VAL A 185 -7.66 -28.80 35.80
C VAL A 185 -7.90 -29.62 37.08
N GLN A 186 -7.01 -29.50 38.07
CA GLN A 186 -7.02 -30.37 39.26
C GLN A 186 -7.92 -29.84 40.38
N GLU A 187 -8.02 -28.51 40.55
CA GLU A 187 -8.73 -27.90 41.68
C GLU A 187 -10.06 -27.26 41.27
N MET A 188 -10.20 -26.81 40.02
CA MET A 188 -11.34 -26.00 39.57
C MET A 188 -12.23 -26.69 38.53
N GLY A 189 -11.91 -27.93 38.13
CA GLY A 189 -12.77 -28.72 37.22
C GLY A 189 -12.82 -28.19 35.78
N ALA A 190 -11.73 -27.59 35.30
CA ALA A 190 -11.66 -27.11 33.92
C ALA A 190 -11.77 -28.26 32.90
N GLU A 191 -12.62 -28.08 31.88
CA GLU A 191 -12.86 -29.08 30.84
C GLU A 191 -11.73 -29.09 29.79
N VAL A 192 -10.81 -30.05 29.89
CA VAL A 192 -9.62 -30.18 29.02
C VAL A 192 -9.92 -30.36 27.52
N ASN A 193 -11.06 -30.95 27.18
CA ASN A 193 -11.45 -31.29 25.81
C ASN A 193 -12.43 -30.28 25.18
N THR A 194 -12.70 -29.16 25.85
CA THR A 194 -13.47 -28.09 25.21
C THR A 194 -12.67 -27.53 24.04
N CYS A 195 -13.36 -27.26 22.93
CA CYS A 195 -12.78 -26.58 21.77
C CYS A 195 -13.35 -25.17 21.60
N ASP A 196 -12.52 -24.28 21.05
CA ASP A 196 -12.95 -22.95 20.62
C ASP A 196 -13.73 -23.00 19.29
N ASN A 197 -14.08 -21.85 18.73
CA ASN A 197 -14.88 -21.80 17.50
C ASN A 197 -14.11 -22.24 16.23
N ARG A 198 -12.81 -22.55 16.35
CA ARG A 198 -11.95 -23.13 15.30
C ARG A 198 -11.60 -24.59 15.59
N ASP A 199 -12.34 -25.23 16.48
CA ASP A 199 -12.11 -26.61 16.90
C ASP A 199 -10.73 -26.86 17.54
N ARG A 200 -10.12 -25.81 18.12
CA ARG A 200 -8.83 -25.91 18.82
C ARG A 200 -9.05 -26.13 20.31
N ASN A 201 -8.39 -27.15 20.87
CA ASN A 201 -8.43 -27.46 22.30
C ASN A 201 -7.21 -26.89 23.06
N ALA A 202 -7.18 -27.10 24.38
CA ALA A 202 -6.10 -26.61 25.25
C ALA A 202 -4.70 -27.08 24.83
N LEU A 203 -4.56 -28.31 24.31
CA LEU A 203 -3.27 -28.83 23.82
C LEU A 203 -2.78 -28.03 22.62
N ILE A 204 -3.64 -27.76 21.64
CA ILE A 204 -3.28 -26.94 20.48
C ILE A 204 -2.89 -25.53 20.91
N HIS A 205 -3.63 -24.91 21.85
CA HIS A 205 -3.25 -23.58 22.37
C HIS A 205 -1.89 -23.60 23.10
N ALA A 206 -1.56 -24.65 23.85
CA ALA A 206 -0.26 -24.81 24.51
C ALA A 206 0.91 -24.90 23.52
N LEU A 207 0.71 -25.61 22.40
CA LEU A 207 1.74 -25.83 21.39
C LEU A 207 1.85 -24.65 20.40
N LYS A 208 0.81 -23.81 20.33
CA LYS A 208 0.69 -22.71 19.38
C LYS A 208 1.25 -21.39 19.93
N LYS A 209 2.56 -21.28 20.09
CA LYS A 209 3.31 -19.99 20.16
C LYS A 209 4.81 -20.26 20.07
N GLY A 210 5.50 -19.68 19.08
CA GLY A 210 6.94 -19.90 18.89
C GLY A 210 7.68 -18.64 18.46
N CYS A 211 8.18 -17.86 19.42
CA CYS A 211 9.22 -16.83 19.18
C CYS A 211 10.27 -16.74 20.31
N GLU A 212 10.08 -17.39 21.46
CA GLU A 212 11.02 -17.31 22.58
C GLU A 212 11.37 -18.72 23.07
N LYS A 213 12.67 -19.01 23.22
CA LYS A 213 13.16 -20.34 23.64
C LYS A 213 12.61 -20.78 24.99
N GLU A 214 12.44 -19.84 25.92
CA GLU A 214 11.98 -20.08 27.29
C GLU A 214 10.53 -20.60 27.35
N ARG A 215 9.70 -20.27 26.35
CA ARG A 215 8.31 -20.73 26.30
C ARG A 215 8.17 -22.18 25.84
N TYR A 216 9.17 -22.77 25.19
CA TYR A 216 9.09 -24.16 24.71
C TYR A 216 9.10 -25.17 25.85
N GLU A 217 9.90 -24.95 26.91
CA GLU A 217 9.96 -25.87 28.06
C GLU A 217 8.62 -25.91 28.79
N SER A 218 8.03 -24.75 29.07
CA SER A 218 6.71 -24.64 29.69
C SER A 218 5.61 -25.26 28.82
N ALA A 219 5.62 -25.01 27.51
CA ALA A 219 4.67 -25.60 26.57
C ALA A 219 4.76 -27.13 26.54
N VAL A 220 5.98 -27.69 26.51
CA VAL A 220 6.20 -29.15 26.57
C VAL A 220 5.71 -29.72 27.91
N ALA A 221 6.00 -29.06 29.04
CA ALA A 221 5.53 -29.49 30.35
C ALA A 221 3.99 -29.46 30.47
N ILE A 222 3.35 -28.42 29.93
CA ILE A 222 1.88 -28.31 29.86
C ILE A 222 1.32 -29.42 28.97
N ALA A 223 1.92 -29.66 27.81
CA ALA A 223 1.48 -30.71 26.90
C ALA A 223 1.53 -32.10 27.56
N HIS A 224 2.62 -32.44 28.26
CA HIS A 224 2.69 -33.70 29.03
C HIS A 224 1.60 -33.78 30.09
N PHE A 225 1.40 -32.70 30.86
CA PHE A 225 0.35 -32.67 31.87
C PHE A 225 -1.06 -32.86 31.28
N LEU A 226 -1.36 -32.20 30.16
CA LEU A 226 -2.65 -32.36 29.47
C LEU A 226 -2.83 -33.77 28.90
N LEU A 227 -1.76 -34.38 28.39
CA LEU A 227 -1.77 -35.78 27.93
C LEU A 227 -2.05 -36.75 29.08
N ASP A 228 -1.50 -36.50 30.27
CA ASP A 228 -1.80 -37.29 31.47
C ASP A 228 -3.25 -37.12 31.92
N CYS A 229 -3.84 -35.95 31.67
CA CYS A 229 -5.25 -35.64 31.96
C CYS A 229 -6.23 -36.12 30.88
N GLY A 230 -5.77 -36.79 29.82
CA GLY A 230 -6.64 -37.35 28.78
C GLY A 230 -7.18 -36.33 27.78
N VAL A 231 -6.37 -35.32 27.42
CA VAL A 231 -6.69 -34.40 26.32
C VAL A 231 -6.75 -35.13 24.98
N ASP A 232 -7.70 -34.75 24.12
CA ASP A 232 -7.78 -35.20 22.74
C ASP A 232 -6.60 -34.66 21.93
N VAL A 233 -5.97 -35.54 21.16
CA VAL A 233 -4.78 -35.25 20.36
C VAL A 233 -5.09 -35.04 18.87
N LYS A 234 -6.36 -35.19 18.47
CA LYS A 234 -6.81 -35.10 17.07
C LYS A 234 -7.16 -33.69 16.62
N SER A 235 -7.30 -32.75 17.56
CA SER A 235 -7.52 -31.34 17.23
C SER A 235 -6.36 -30.79 16.39
N LYS A 236 -6.67 -29.84 15.51
CA LYS A 236 -5.70 -29.19 14.61
C LYS A 236 -5.68 -27.68 14.85
N ASP A 237 -4.59 -27.02 14.49
CA ASP A 237 -4.55 -25.56 14.45
C ASP A 237 -5.19 -25.00 13.16
N GLU A 238 -5.18 -23.67 13.00
CA GLU A 238 -5.72 -23.00 11.80
C GLU A 238 -4.94 -23.23 10.51
N CYS A 239 -3.77 -23.85 10.55
CA CYS A 239 -3.01 -24.28 9.38
C CYS A 239 -3.21 -25.78 9.11
N GLY A 240 -4.13 -26.44 9.83
CA GLY A 240 -4.32 -27.88 9.76
C GLY A 240 -3.23 -28.70 10.46
N LYS A 241 -2.33 -28.07 11.24
CA LYS A 241 -1.25 -28.77 11.93
C LYS A 241 -1.78 -29.54 13.13
N THR A 242 -1.41 -30.82 13.20
CA THR A 242 -1.66 -31.66 14.37
C THR A 242 -0.72 -31.33 15.51
N ALA A 243 -1.06 -31.77 16.73
CA ALA A 243 -0.16 -31.70 17.88
C ALA A 243 1.21 -32.38 17.60
N LEU A 244 1.22 -33.44 16.78
CA LEU A 244 2.43 -34.13 16.35
C LEU A 244 3.31 -33.23 15.47
N ILE A 245 2.75 -32.57 14.45
CA ILE A 245 3.50 -31.64 13.59
C ILE A 245 4.09 -30.49 14.45
N LEU A 246 3.30 -29.90 15.34
CA LEU A 246 3.75 -28.82 16.23
C LEU A 246 4.90 -29.29 17.14
N ALA A 247 4.82 -30.49 17.72
CA ALA A 247 5.89 -31.06 18.54
C ALA A 247 7.21 -31.27 17.75
N VAL A 248 7.11 -31.66 16.47
CA VAL A 248 8.27 -31.76 15.57
C VAL A 248 8.87 -30.38 15.26
N GLU A 249 8.04 -29.36 15.04
CA GLU A 249 8.51 -27.98 14.82
C GLU A 249 9.26 -27.42 16.03
N MET A 250 8.78 -27.74 17.23
CA MET A 250 9.43 -27.44 18.51
C MET A 250 10.71 -28.27 18.74
N GLN A 251 10.95 -29.30 17.92
CA GLN A 251 12.09 -30.22 18.03
C GLN A 251 12.13 -31.00 19.35
N SER A 252 10.97 -31.25 19.99
CA SER A 252 10.87 -32.01 21.24
C SER A 252 10.67 -33.50 20.95
N ALA A 253 11.75 -34.26 20.97
CA ALA A 253 11.70 -35.71 20.76
C ALA A 253 10.87 -36.44 21.84
N ASP A 254 10.92 -35.97 23.09
CA ASP A 254 10.18 -36.55 24.21
C ASP A 254 8.68 -36.35 24.05
N LEU A 255 8.24 -35.16 23.61
CA LEU A 255 6.82 -34.90 23.34
C LEU A 255 6.32 -35.69 22.11
N VAL A 256 7.12 -35.74 21.04
CA VAL A 256 6.81 -36.58 19.87
C VAL A 256 6.62 -38.04 20.29
N LYS A 257 7.49 -38.56 21.15
CA LYS A 257 7.38 -39.92 21.68
C LYS A 257 6.10 -40.11 22.50
N ALA A 258 5.81 -39.20 23.43
CA ALA A 258 4.62 -39.29 24.28
C ALA A 258 3.31 -39.22 23.47
N LEU A 259 3.26 -38.37 22.44
CA LEU A 259 2.13 -38.28 21.52
C LEU A 259 1.91 -39.59 20.75
N LEU A 260 2.98 -40.17 20.19
CA LEU A 260 2.90 -41.43 19.44
C LEU A 260 2.54 -42.64 20.33
N GLU A 261 2.80 -42.59 21.64
CA GLU A 261 2.43 -43.65 22.58
C GLU A 261 0.93 -43.69 22.92
N LYS A 262 0.18 -42.61 22.68
CA LYS A 262 -1.29 -42.61 22.86
C LYS A 262 -2.03 -43.48 21.83
N GLY A 263 -1.40 -43.80 20.69
CA GLY A 263 -1.94 -44.71 19.67
C GLY A 263 -3.15 -44.19 18.87
N GLU A 264 -3.69 -43.03 19.21
CA GLU A 264 -4.85 -42.41 18.55
C GLU A 264 -4.49 -41.40 17.46
N ILE A 265 -3.19 -41.09 17.31
CA ILE A 265 -2.68 -40.10 16.36
C ILE A 265 -2.42 -40.78 15.01
N ASP A 266 -2.97 -40.19 13.95
CA ASP A 266 -2.53 -40.50 12.59
C ASP A 266 -1.17 -39.85 12.33
N ILE A 267 -0.13 -40.68 12.22
CA ILE A 267 1.26 -40.26 12.04
C ILE A 267 1.50 -39.59 10.68
N ASP A 268 0.64 -39.89 9.70
CA ASP A 268 0.75 -39.42 8.32
C ASP A 268 -0.22 -38.28 8.00
N ASP A 269 -0.95 -37.79 9.00
CA ASP A 269 -1.82 -36.63 8.85
C ASP A 269 -1.00 -35.40 8.42
N ALA A 270 -1.53 -34.68 7.44
CA ALA A 270 -0.86 -33.57 6.79
C ALA A 270 -1.54 -32.24 7.13
N ASP A 271 -0.73 -31.17 7.20
CA ASP A 271 -1.24 -29.80 7.30
C ASP A 271 -1.81 -29.30 5.96
N GLU A 272 -2.31 -28.06 5.92
CA GLU A 272 -2.88 -27.46 4.70
C GLU A 272 -1.89 -27.34 3.54
N ASP A 273 -0.58 -27.30 3.84
CA ASP A 273 0.51 -27.30 2.85
C ASP A 273 0.89 -28.71 2.39
N GLY A 274 0.24 -29.75 2.92
CA GLY A 274 0.52 -31.16 2.64
C GLY A 274 1.75 -31.72 3.36
N ASN A 275 2.29 -31.00 4.36
CA ASN A 275 3.43 -31.48 5.14
C ASN A 275 2.97 -32.45 6.22
N THR A 276 3.58 -33.64 6.24
CA THR A 276 3.47 -34.58 7.36
C THR A 276 4.54 -34.31 8.42
N ALA A 277 4.37 -34.87 9.62
CA ALA A 277 5.36 -34.79 10.69
C ALA A 277 6.77 -35.23 10.24
N LEU A 278 6.86 -36.26 9.39
CA LEU A 278 8.14 -36.73 8.85
C LEU A 278 8.77 -35.71 7.88
N MET A 279 7.98 -35.07 7.02
CA MET A 279 8.49 -34.02 6.13
C MET A 279 9.10 -32.86 6.92
N VAL A 280 8.41 -32.41 7.96
CA VAL A 280 8.89 -31.33 8.83
C VAL A 280 10.17 -31.73 9.56
N ALA A 281 10.27 -32.97 10.07
CA ALA A 281 11.47 -33.47 10.73
C ALA A 281 12.69 -33.49 9.79
N VAL A 282 12.49 -33.88 8.53
CA VAL A 282 13.53 -33.88 7.49
C VAL A 282 13.94 -32.46 7.10
N GLU A 283 13.00 -31.54 6.95
CA GLU A 283 13.28 -30.13 6.62
C GLU A 283 14.07 -29.42 7.74
N LYS A 284 13.76 -29.73 9.00
CA LYS A 284 14.51 -29.28 10.19
C LYS A 284 15.83 -30.03 10.40
N ASN A 285 16.08 -31.09 9.62
CA ASN A 285 17.25 -31.97 9.76
C ASN A 285 17.38 -32.60 11.17
N ASN A 286 16.26 -32.95 11.80
CA ASN A 286 16.27 -33.60 13.11
C ASN A 286 16.25 -35.13 12.96
N TYR A 287 17.45 -35.72 12.93
CA TYR A 287 17.64 -37.17 12.71
C TYR A 287 16.89 -38.04 13.73
N ASN A 288 16.91 -37.68 15.01
CA ASN A 288 16.32 -38.50 16.07
C ASN A 288 14.79 -38.56 15.94
N ILE A 289 14.17 -37.42 15.67
CA ILE A 289 12.71 -37.36 15.46
C ILE A 289 12.32 -38.08 14.17
N ALA A 290 13.04 -37.84 13.06
CA ALA A 290 12.75 -38.53 11.80
C ALA A 290 12.90 -40.05 11.95
N LYS A 291 13.93 -40.51 12.67
CA LYS A 291 14.15 -41.94 12.96
C LYS A 291 12.99 -42.50 13.78
N LEU A 292 12.58 -41.81 14.85
CA LEU A 292 11.46 -42.21 15.68
C LEU A 292 10.15 -42.32 14.88
N LEU A 293 9.87 -41.35 14.01
CA LEU A 293 8.68 -41.37 13.15
C LEU A 293 8.71 -42.56 12.18
N CYS A 294 9.85 -42.82 11.53
CA CYS A 294 10.02 -43.98 10.65
C CYS A 294 9.86 -45.31 11.43
N GLU A 295 10.44 -45.43 12.63
CA GLU A 295 10.30 -46.61 13.50
C GLU A 295 8.85 -46.86 13.92
N LYS A 296 8.06 -45.79 14.06
CA LYS A 296 6.63 -45.83 14.37
C LYS A 296 5.73 -46.00 13.15
N GLY A 297 6.31 -46.17 11.95
CA GLY A 297 5.58 -46.52 10.74
C GLY A 297 5.14 -45.34 9.87
N ALA A 298 5.73 -44.15 10.04
CA ALA A 298 5.47 -43.01 9.16
C ALA A 298 5.79 -43.37 7.70
N ARG A 299 4.89 -43.01 6.79
CA ARG A 299 5.09 -43.22 5.35
C ARG A 299 6.27 -42.42 4.84
N THR A 300 7.12 -43.07 4.06
CA THR A 300 8.32 -42.49 3.46
C THR A 300 8.18 -42.21 1.97
N ASP A 301 7.03 -42.54 1.38
CA ASP A 301 6.64 -42.25 -0.01
C ASP A 301 5.93 -40.89 -0.15
N VAL A 302 6.01 -40.04 0.88
CA VAL A 302 5.38 -38.73 0.94
C VAL A 302 6.36 -37.63 0.50
N GLY A 303 5.91 -36.69 -0.33
CA GLY A 303 6.70 -35.51 -0.70
C GLY A 303 8.07 -35.82 -1.33
N THR A 304 9.05 -34.92 -1.14
CA THR A 304 10.39 -35.04 -1.73
C THR A 304 11.49 -35.24 -0.68
N LEU A 305 11.27 -36.13 0.30
CA LEU A 305 12.15 -36.31 1.49
C LEU A 305 13.64 -36.45 1.16
N ILE A 306 14.01 -37.33 0.21
CA ILE A 306 15.42 -37.53 -0.18
C ILE A 306 16.00 -36.27 -0.85
N ALA A 307 15.20 -35.56 -1.66
CA ALA A 307 15.64 -34.33 -2.30
C ALA A 307 15.90 -33.24 -1.24
N VAL A 308 14.99 -33.07 -0.28
CA VAL A 308 15.15 -32.16 0.87
C VAL A 308 16.44 -32.48 1.65
N ALA A 309 16.63 -33.75 2.04
CA ALA A 309 17.82 -34.18 2.77
C ALA A 309 19.12 -33.88 2.00
N ASN A 310 19.14 -34.16 0.69
CA ASN A 310 20.29 -33.85 -0.16
C ASN A 310 20.55 -32.33 -0.27
N ARG A 311 19.50 -31.50 -0.42
CA ARG A 311 19.61 -30.03 -0.45
C ARG A 311 20.24 -29.47 0.82
N LYS A 312 19.93 -30.06 1.97
CA LYS A 312 20.49 -29.71 3.30
C LYS A 312 21.86 -30.32 3.56
N ARG A 313 22.40 -31.14 2.64
CA ARG A 313 23.62 -31.96 2.84
C ARG A 313 23.53 -32.90 4.04
N ALA A 314 22.31 -33.35 4.37
CA ALA A 314 22.02 -34.23 5.48
C ALA A 314 22.22 -35.70 5.08
N HIS A 315 23.47 -36.13 4.95
CA HIS A 315 23.80 -37.49 4.48
C HIS A 315 23.20 -38.58 5.37
N ASN A 316 23.29 -38.44 6.69
CA ASN A 316 22.74 -39.41 7.64
C ASN A 316 21.21 -39.51 7.51
N MET A 317 20.53 -38.37 7.32
CA MET A 317 19.09 -38.33 7.08
C MET A 317 18.71 -39.05 5.80
N ALA A 318 19.43 -38.81 4.70
CA ALA A 318 19.18 -39.48 3.43
C ALA A 318 19.45 -40.99 3.51
N CYS A 319 20.43 -41.44 4.30
CA CYS A 319 20.67 -42.87 4.55
C CYS A 319 19.54 -43.50 5.36
N LEU A 320 19.10 -42.84 6.44
CA LEU A 320 17.96 -43.26 7.25
C LEU A 320 16.70 -43.43 6.39
N LEU A 321 16.35 -42.41 5.62
CA LEU A 321 15.16 -42.44 4.77
C LEU A 321 15.22 -43.60 3.76
N ARG A 322 16.39 -43.87 3.16
CA ARG A 322 16.57 -45.03 2.24
C ARG A 322 16.44 -46.37 2.96
N GLN A 323 16.88 -46.47 4.22
CA GLN A 323 16.70 -47.68 5.03
C GLN A 323 15.22 -48.01 5.21
N TYR A 324 14.37 -46.98 5.30
CA TYR A 324 12.91 -47.09 5.35
C TYR A 324 12.26 -46.92 3.96
N ASN A 325 12.94 -47.37 2.90
CA ASN A 325 12.41 -47.45 1.53
C ASN A 325 12.00 -46.12 0.85
N ALA A 326 12.40 -44.96 1.39
CA ALA A 326 12.17 -43.68 0.73
C ALA A 326 12.92 -43.64 -0.62
N LYS A 327 12.20 -43.28 -1.69
CA LYS A 327 12.78 -43.13 -3.03
C LYS A 327 13.08 -41.67 -3.32
N PHE A 328 14.06 -41.44 -4.19
CA PHE A 328 14.25 -40.12 -4.76
C PHE A 328 13.14 -39.84 -5.76
N VAL A 329 12.27 -38.88 -5.42
CA VAL A 329 11.25 -38.33 -6.32
C VAL A 329 11.70 -36.92 -6.69
N PRO A 330 11.95 -36.62 -7.97
CA PRO A 330 12.17 -35.25 -8.42
C PRO A 330 10.92 -34.42 -8.14
N GLU A 331 11.11 -33.16 -7.74
CA GLU A 331 9.99 -32.22 -7.57
C GLU A 331 9.32 -32.01 -8.94
N ILE A 332 8.13 -32.57 -9.13
CA ILE A 332 7.32 -32.36 -10.34
C ILE A 332 6.65 -31.00 -10.17
N LEU A 333 7.17 -30.00 -10.87
CA LEU A 333 6.55 -28.69 -10.92
C LEU A 333 5.47 -28.69 -12.01
N GLU A 334 4.36 -28.01 -11.74
CA GLU A 334 3.33 -27.80 -12.74
C GLU A 334 3.90 -27.07 -13.96
N ASP A 335 3.31 -27.32 -15.13
CA ASP A 335 3.65 -26.56 -16.33
C ASP A 335 3.13 -25.14 -16.16
N TRP A 336 4.03 -24.24 -15.76
CA TRP A 336 3.76 -22.82 -15.56
C TRP A 336 4.32 -21.99 -16.72
N GLU A 337 3.47 -21.13 -17.28
CA GLU A 337 3.84 -20.21 -18.35
C GLU A 337 3.81 -18.76 -17.85
N PRO A 338 4.95 -18.03 -17.90
CA PRO A 338 4.98 -16.62 -17.55
C PRO A 338 4.19 -15.75 -18.53
N ASN A 339 3.58 -14.71 -18.00
CA ASN A 339 2.94 -13.63 -18.76
C ASN A 339 3.98 -12.76 -19.46
N SER A 340 5.09 -12.45 -18.80
CA SER A 340 6.15 -11.64 -19.38
C SER A 340 6.71 -12.29 -20.66
N LYS A 341 6.94 -11.47 -21.69
CA LYS A 341 7.56 -11.91 -22.95
C LYS A 341 9.07 -11.80 -22.86
N CYS A 342 9.58 -10.67 -22.37
CA CYS A 342 11.00 -10.40 -22.21
C CYS A 342 11.65 -11.36 -21.20
N TRP A 343 11.04 -11.54 -20.03
CA TRP A 343 11.65 -12.27 -18.92
C TRP A 343 11.26 -13.76 -18.88
N ARG A 344 10.55 -14.25 -19.90
CA ARG A 344 9.96 -15.60 -19.95
C ARG A 344 10.94 -16.71 -19.55
N ASP A 345 12.09 -16.75 -20.20
CA ASP A 345 13.05 -17.84 -20.00
C ASP A 345 13.72 -17.78 -18.62
N GLN A 346 14.02 -16.57 -18.14
CA GLN A 346 14.60 -16.37 -16.81
C GLN A 346 13.61 -16.74 -15.70
N LEU A 347 12.34 -16.35 -15.86
CA LEU A 347 11.25 -16.71 -14.96
C LEU A 347 11.01 -18.23 -14.94
N LYS A 348 10.99 -18.89 -16.10
CA LYS A 348 10.90 -20.37 -16.17
C LYS A 348 12.06 -21.04 -15.44
N LYS A 349 13.29 -20.53 -15.58
CA LYS A 349 14.45 -21.02 -14.83
C LYS A 349 14.28 -20.80 -13.32
N LEU A 350 13.86 -19.60 -12.90
CA LEU A 350 13.63 -19.29 -11.49
C LEU A 350 12.52 -20.15 -10.87
N TYR A 351 11.44 -20.37 -11.60
CA TYR A 351 10.33 -21.24 -11.21
C TYR A 351 10.82 -22.68 -10.98
N LYS A 352 11.63 -23.21 -11.89
CA LYS A 352 12.18 -24.58 -11.82
C LYS A 352 13.23 -24.78 -10.73
N ILE A 353 14.00 -23.76 -10.41
CA ILE A 353 15.06 -23.86 -9.41
C ILE A 353 14.47 -23.79 -8.00
N TYR A 354 14.90 -24.68 -7.11
CA TYR A 354 14.58 -24.57 -5.70
C TYR A 354 15.20 -23.32 -5.08
N ARG A 355 14.37 -22.53 -4.39
CA ARG A 355 14.80 -21.39 -3.58
C ARG A 355 14.04 -21.39 -2.27
N PRO A 356 14.71 -21.08 -1.14
CA PRO A 356 13.99 -20.87 0.11
C PRO A 356 13.04 -19.68 -0.06
N MET A 357 11.80 -19.86 0.39
CA MET A 357 10.81 -18.80 0.38
C MET A 357 11.13 -17.76 1.46
N ILE A 358 10.90 -16.49 1.13
CA ILE A 358 10.94 -15.37 2.05
C ILE A 358 9.51 -14.88 2.19
N GLY A 359 8.80 -15.31 3.23
CA GLY A 359 7.33 -15.14 3.27
C GLY A 359 6.70 -15.77 2.03
N LYS A 360 6.00 -14.98 1.22
CA LYS A 360 5.42 -15.44 -0.07
C LYS A 360 6.35 -15.25 -1.26
N LEU A 361 7.53 -14.66 -1.07
CA LEU A 361 8.46 -14.33 -2.14
C LEU A 361 9.45 -15.46 -2.43
N LYS A 362 9.51 -15.89 -3.68
CA LYS A 362 10.58 -16.68 -4.27
C LYS A 362 11.49 -15.77 -5.10
N ILE A 363 12.77 -15.70 -4.75
CA ILE A 363 13.75 -14.85 -5.44
C ILE A 363 15.11 -15.53 -5.49
N PHE A 364 15.93 -15.16 -6.48
CA PHE A 364 17.34 -15.49 -6.48
C PHE A 364 18.19 -14.27 -6.83
N GLN A 365 18.98 -13.78 -5.87
CA GLN A 365 19.94 -12.69 -6.05
C GLN A 365 21.16 -13.16 -6.84
N TYR A 366 20.96 -13.40 -8.12
CA TYR A 366 21.97 -13.91 -9.04
C TYR A 366 22.00 -13.08 -10.31
N ILE A 367 23.18 -13.02 -10.94
CA ILE A 367 23.40 -12.17 -12.11
C ILE A 367 22.42 -12.50 -13.25
N GLU A 368 22.09 -13.78 -13.46
CA GLU A 368 21.14 -14.21 -14.49
C GLU A 368 19.68 -13.84 -14.19
N GLN A 369 19.35 -13.43 -12.95
CA GLN A 369 17.99 -13.03 -12.57
C GLN A 369 17.89 -11.53 -12.36
N ARG A 370 18.93 -10.76 -12.71
CA ARG A 370 18.98 -9.32 -12.54
C ARG A 370 18.32 -8.62 -13.73
N ILE A 371 17.40 -7.72 -13.44
CA ILE A 371 16.75 -6.84 -14.40
C ILE A 371 17.64 -5.62 -14.65
N ARG A 372 18.06 -4.94 -13.58
CA ARG A 372 18.94 -3.75 -13.68
C ARG A 372 19.79 -3.54 -12.42
N ASN A 373 20.87 -2.78 -12.56
CA ASN A 373 21.64 -2.28 -11.43
C ASN A 373 21.00 -0.99 -10.88
N THR A 374 21.16 -0.75 -9.58
CA THR A 374 20.75 0.48 -8.91
C THR A 374 21.90 0.98 -8.04
N SER A 375 21.86 2.23 -7.59
CA SER A 375 22.86 2.79 -6.68
C SER A 375 22.98 2.01 -5.36
N GLN A 376 21.92 1.31 -4.97
CA GLN A 376 21.82 0.51 -3.75
C GLN A 376 21.87 -1.01 -3.99
N GLY A 377 22.29 -1.45 -5.19
CA GLY A 377 22.41 -2.86 -5.54
C GLY A 377 21.80 -3.18 -6.90
N GLY A 378 20.70 -3.92 -6.92
CA GLY A 378 20.03 -4.29 -8.17
C GLY A 378 18.57 -4.66 -7.97
N ILE A 379 17.84 -4.65 -9.08
CA ILE A 379 16.48 -5.16 -9.16
C ILE A 379 16.53 -6.52 -9.83
N TYR A 380 15.80 -7.49 -9.28
CA TYR A 380 15.84 -8.88 -9.67
C TYR A 380 14.43 -9.43 -9.96
N LEU A 381 14.34 -10.49 -10.75
CA LEU A 381 13.11 -11.23 -10.95
C LEU A 381 12.72 -12.00 -9.68
N GLY A 382 11.43 -12.01 -9.38
CA GLY A 382 10.84 -12.77 -8.28
C GLY A 382 9.46 -13.30 -8.62
N LEU A 383 8.99 -14.24 -7.81
CA LEU A 383 7.61 -14.73 -7.81
C LEU A 383 7.02 -14.51 -6.42
N TYR A 384 6.03 -13.64 -6.31
CA TYR A 384 5.33 -13.37 -5.06
C TYR A 384 3.98 -14.10 -5.06
N GLY A 385 3.86 -15.18 -4.27
CA GLY A 385 2.66 -16.02 -4.29
C GLY A 385 2.30 -16.53 -5.69
N GLY A 386 3.30 -16.81 -6.52
CA GLY A 386 3.13 -17.21 -7.93
C GLY A 386 3.01 -16.05 -8.93
N THR A 387 2.89 -14.80 -8.47
CA THR A 387 2.81 -13.61 -9.35
C THR A 387 4.20 -13.10 -9.71
N GLU A 388 4.44 -12.81 -10.99
CA GLU A 388 5.70 -12.24 -11.49
C GLU A 388 5.93 -10.82 -10.97
N VAL A 389 7.09 -10.59 -10.35
CA VAL A 389 7.43 -9.30 -9.76
C VAL A 389 8.88 -8.90 -10.04
N ALA A 390 9.12 -7.60 -10.11
CA ALA A 390 10.44 -7.02 -10.01
C ALA A 390 10.74 -6.71 -8.54
N VAL A 391 11.86 -7.19 -8.01
CA VAL A 391 12.19 -7.09 -6.59
C VAL A 391 13.41 -6.24 -6.40
N ARG A 392 13.26 -5.18 -5.60
CA ARG A 392 14.36 -4.39 -5.08
C ARG A 392 14.67 -4.80 -3.65
N ILE A 393 15.94 -4.85 -3.32
CA ILE A 393 16.43 -5.25 -2.00
C ILE A 393 17.11 -4.05 -1.36
N THR A 394 16.68 -3.68 -0.15
CA THR A 394 17.21 -2.54 0.60
C THR A 394 17.50 -2.91 2.05
N CYS A 395 18.40 -2.17 2.69
CA CYS A 395 18.71 -2.35 4.11
C CYS A 395 17.62 -1.69 4.98
N SER A 396 17.34 -2.28 6.15
CA SER A 396 16.21 -1.92 7.00
C SER A 396 16.16 -0.46 7.50
N THR A 397 17.29 0.25 7.62
CA THR A 397 17.35 1.63 8.16
C THR A 397 16.85 2.71 7.18
N GLU A 398 16.89 2.45 5.87
CA GLU A 398 16.46 3.39 4.81
C GLU A 398 15.04 3.07 4.31
N CYS A 399 14.48 1.95 4.77
CA CYS A 399 13.23 1.38 4.28
C CYS A 399 11.99 2.22 4.63
N ASP A 400 11.95 2.84 5.81
CA ASP A 400 10.72 3.47 6.30
C ASP A 400 10.36 4.72 5.48
N GLU A 401 11.36 5.46 4.99
CA GLU A 401 11.15 6.63 4.12
C GLU A 401 10.71 6.22 2.72
N GLU A 402 11.33 5.19 2.13
CA GLU A 402 10.94 4.67 0.82
C GLU A 402 9.56 4.05 0.83
N LYS A 403 9.25 3.27 1.87
CA LYS A 403 7.92 2.65 2.03
C LYS A 403 6.84 3.72 2.12
N ARG A 404 7.03 4.75 2.95
CA ARG A 404 6.09 5.88 3.06
C ARG A 404 5.86 6.59 1.73
N PHE A 405 6.92 6.78 0.94
CA PHE A 405 6.78 7.37 -0.39
C PHE A 405 5.94 6.49 -1.32
N PHE A 406 6.22 5.18 -1.40
CA PHE A 406 5.43 4.30 -2.26
C PHE A 406 3.98 4.10 -1.79
N GLU A 407 3.70 4.24 -0.49
CA GLU A 407 2.34 4.31 0.05
C GLU A 407 1.59 5.55 -0.48
N GLN A 408 2.26 6.71 -0.60
CA GLN A 408 1.67 7.91 -1.20
C GLN A 408 1.38 7.74 -2.70
N CYS A 409 2.20 6.97 -3.42
CA CYS A 409 1.99 6.64 -4.83
C CYS A 409 0.75 5.77 -5.10
N GLY A 410 0.06 5.26 -4.07
CA GLY A 410 -1.06 4.32 -4.22
C GLY A 410 -2.17 4.83 -5.16
N ASN A 411 -2.42 6.14 -5.17
CA ASN A 411 -3.47 6.78 -5.99
C ASN A 411 -2.98 7.28 -7.36
N CYS A 412 -1.67 7.28 -7.63
CA CYS A 412 -1.10 7.75 -8.89
C CYS A 412 -1.31 6.73 -10.00
N GLU A 413 -1.57 7.11 -11.25
CA GLU A 413 -1.79 6.14 -12.32
C GLU A 413 -0.51 5.72 -13.04
N HIS A 414 0.49 6.60 -13.08
CA HIS A 414 1.71 6.47 -13.87
C HIS A 414 3.00 6.55 -13.05
N LEU A 415 2.91 6.43 -11.73
CA LEU A 415 4.07 6.15 -10.87
C LEU A 415 4.14 4.66 -10.56
N LEU A 416 5.35 4.09 -10.57
CA LEU A 416 5.55 2.69 -10.20
C LEU A 416 5.15 2.46 -8.75
N LYS A 417 4.24 1.52 -8.53
CA LYS A 417 3.64 1.23 -7.21
C LYS A 417 4.29 0.04 -6.55
N LEU A 418 4.41 0.11 -5.22
CA LEU A 418 4.74 -1.05 -4.43
C LEU A 418 3.56 -2.04 -4.49
N PHE A 419 3.83 -3.27 -4.93
CA PHE A 419 2.86 -4.35 -4.95
C PHE A 419 2.77 -5.02 -3.58
N GLN A 420 3.90 -5.49 -3.05
CA GLN A 420 4.04 -6.17 -1.76
C GLN A 420 5.46 -5.99 -1.21
N PHE A 421 5.69 -6.38 0.04
CA PHE A 421 7.05 -6.44 0.58
C PHE A 421 7.24 -7.60 1.56
N GLU A 422 8.48 -8.01 1.74
CA GLU A 422 8.88 -9.00 2.75
C GLU A 422 10.10 -8.50 3.53
N LYS A 423 10.25 -8.95 4.77
CA LYS A 423 11.42 -8.65 5.59
C LYS A 423 12.12 -9.94 5.99
N ALA A 424 13.41 -10.05 5.70
CA ALA A 424 14.21 -11.20 6.14
C ALA A 424 15.69 -10.83 6.30
N ARG A 425 16.28 -11.32 7.39
CA ARG A 425 17.72 -11.23 7.67
C ARG A 425 18.27 -9.79 7.61
N GLY A 426 17.50 -8.81 8.08
CA GLY A 426 17.89 -7.40 8.10
C GLY A 426 17.67 -6.62 6.79
N TYR A 427 17.16 -7.28 5.76
CA TYR A 427 16.82 -6.69 4.46
C TYR A 427 15.30 -6.61 4.26
N THR A 428 14.88 -5.59 3.53
CA THR A 428 13.53 -5.46 2.99
C THR A 428 13.54 -5.76 1.50
N TYR A 429 12.55 -6.53 1.05
CA TYR A 429 12.34 -6.93 -0.34
C TYR A 429 11.09 -6.21 -0.85
N LEU A 430 11.28 -5.11 -1.56
CA LEU A 430 10.19 -4.33 -2.16
C LEU A 430 9.83 -4.95 -3.51
N CYS A 431 8.60 -5.45 -3.63
CA CYS A 431 8.11 -6.09 -4.84
C CYS A 431 7.26 -5.10 -5.64
N PHE A 432 7.58 -4.96 -6.93
CA PHE A 432 6.90 -4.09 -7.88
C PHE A 432 6.30 -4.92 -9.02
N PRO A 433 5.27 -4.41 -9.71
CA PRO A 433 4.84 -4.97 -10.98
C PRO A 433 6.01 -5.14 -11.95
N LEU A 434 6.08 -6.29 -12.62
CA LEU A 434 7.12 -6.53 -13.61
C LEU A 434 6.83 -5.75 -14.90
N TRP A 435 7.87 -5.16 -15.49
CA TRP A 435 7.81 -4.42 -16.76
C TRP A 435 8.61 -5.16 -17.84
N GLU A 436 8.31 -4.90 -19.11
CA GLU A 436 8.96 -5.60 -20.24
C GLU A 436 10.26 -4.93 -20.67
N LYS A 437 10.28 -3.59 -20.69
CA LYS A 437 11.42 -2.78 -21.13
C LYS A 437 11.29 -1.34 -20.63
N ASN A 438 12.35 -0.55 -20.76
CA ASN A 438 12.28 0.89 -20.54
C ASN A 438 12.04 1.66 -21.87
N LEU A 439 11.76 2.96 -21.76
CA LEU A 439 11.44 3.81 -22.92
C LEU A 439 12.58 3.91 -23.94
N GLU A 440 13.83 3.88 -23.49
CA GLU A 440 15.01 3.90 -24.37
C GLU A 440 15.09 2.62 -25.21
N GLU A 441 14.94 1.47 -24.56
CA GLU A 441 14.93 0.15 -25.21
C GLU A 441 13.77 0.03 -26.21
N HIS A 442 12.58 0.53 -25.85
CA HIS A 442 11.40 0.48 -26.72
C HIS A 442 11.54 1.37 -27.96
N LEU A 443 12.17 2.54 -27.84
CA LEU A 443 12.41 3.43 -28.98
C LEU A 443 13.48 2.90 -29.95
N GLN A 444 14.39 2.04 -29.47
CA GLN A 444 15.42 1.41 -30.29
C GLN A 444 14.94 0.13 -31.00
N ASP A 445 13.77 -0.39 -30.63
CA ASP A 445 13.20 -1.60 -31.20
C ASP A 445 12.43 -1.28 -32.50
N PRO A 446 12.91 -1.74 -33.68
CA PRO A 446 12.26 -1.42 -34.95
C PRO A 446 10.92 -2.14 -35.17
N GLU A 447 10.61 -3.18 -34.37
CA GLU A 447 9.36 -3.93 -34.49
C GLU A 447 8.21 -3.30 -33.70
N ASP A 448 8.51 -2.38 -32.78
CA ASP A 448 7.52 -1.72 -31.94
C ASP A 448 6.99 -0.42 -32.57
N GLN A 449 5.68 -0.38 -32.80
CA GLN A 449 4.99 0.87 -33.16
C GLN A 449 4.50 1.56 -31.90
N MET A 450 5.13 2.68 -31.53
CA MET A 450 4.70 3.52 -30.41
C MET A 450 3.83 4.70 -30.88
N ASP A 451 2.68 4.87 -30.25
CA ASP A 451 1.94 6.14 -30.33
C ASP A 451 2.66 7.19 -29.46
N TYR A 452 3.44 8.06 -30.08
CA TYR A 452 4.21 9.08 -29.39
C TYR A 452 3.35 10.07 -28.61
N LYS A 453 2.12 10.37 -29.06
CA LYS A 453 1.24 11.32 -28.36
C LYS A 453 0.73 10.72 -27.06
N ASP A 454 0.32 9.46 -27.10
CA ASP A 454 -0.14 8.76 -25.90
C ASP A 454 1.02 8.47 -24.94
N ALA A 455 2.19 8.09 -25.45
CA ALA A 455 3.41 7.97 -24.65
C ALA A 455 3.76 9.27 -23.91
N LEU A 456 3.79 10.39 -24.62
CA LEU A 456 4.05 11.70 -24.03
C LEU A 456 2.95 12.11 -23.02
N ARG A 457 1.69 11.75 -23.27
CA ARG A 457 0.60 12.02 -22.32
C ARG A 457 0.84 11.28 -21.00
N MET A 458 1.22 10.00 -21.05
CA MET A 458 1.55 9.20 -19.87
C MET A 458 2.78 9.73 -19.13
N ILE A 459 3.82 10.16 -19.85
CA ILE A 459 5.03 10.76 -19.28
C ILE A 459 4.69 12.08 -18.55
N PHE A 460 3.92 12.97 -19.18
CA PHE A 460 3.49 14.23 -18.57
C PHE A 460 2.65 13.98 -17.32
N GLN A 461 1.73 13.01 -17.40
CA GLN A 461 0.90 12.60 -16.28
C GLN A 461 1.75 12.09 -15.11
N ALA A 462 2.76 11.25 -15.37
CA ALA A 462 3.65 10.73 -14.34
C ALA A 462 4.41 11.86 -13.60
N VAL A 463 5.01 12.80 -14.33
CA VAL A 463 5.74 13.92 -13.72
C VAL A 463 4.78 14.82 -12.94
N ARG A 464 3.58 15.07 -13.47
CA ARG A 464 2.53 15.85 -12.78
C ARG A 464 2.09 15.19 -11.48
N GLU A 465 1.86 13.88 -11.50
CA GLU A 465 1.50 13.10 -10.31
C GLU A 465 2.60 13.22 -9.24
N LEU A 466 3.87 13.10 -9.64
CA LEU A 466 4.99 13.27 -8.70
C LEU A 466 5.03 14.69 -8.09
N HIS A 467 4.86 15.72 -8.92
CA HIS A 467 4.79 17.11 -8.46
C HIS A 467 3.62 17.33 -7.49
N SER A 468 2.49 16.68 -7.73
CA SER A 468 1.31 16.75 -6.84
C SER A 468 1.55 16.10 -5.47
N LEU A 469 2.46 15.12 -5.39
CA LEU A 469 2.94 14.55 -4.13
C LEU A 469 3.99 15.44 -3.42
N GLY A 470 4.36 16.58 -4.01
CA GLY A 470 5.33 17.52 -3.44
C GLY A 470 6.80 17.21 -3.77
N PHE A 471 7.05 16.36 -4.78
CA PHE A 471 8.40 15.96 -5.17
C PHE A 471 8.74 16.35 -6.62
N ALA A 472 9.98 16.73 -6.87
CA ALA A 472 10.57 16.90 -8.21
C ALA A 472 11.57 15.78 -8.49
N TYR A 473 11.68 15.30 -9.74
CA TYR A 473 12.43 14.09 -10.11
C TYR A 473 13.91 14.34 -10.45
N GLN A 474 14.25 15.53 -10.94
CA GLN A 474 15.59 16.09 -11.18
C GLN A 474 16.54 15.37 -12.15
N ASP A 475 16.25 14.12 -12.53
CA ASP A 475 17.05 13.32 -13.46
C ASP A 475 16.14 12.61 -14.47
N LEU A 476 15.25 13.34 -15.15
CA LEU A 476 14.34 12.74 -16.12
C LEU A 476 15.13 12.18 -17.31
N HIS A 477 15.18 10.86 -17.39
CA HIS A 477 15.89 10.09 -18.41
C HIS A 477 14.97 9.00 -18.97
N PRO A 478 15.03 8.66 -20.28
CA PRO A 478 14.21 7.61 -20.88
C PRO A 478 14.24 6.28 -20.12
N SER A 479 15.41 5.85 -19.62
CA SER A 479 15.56 4.61 -18.85
C SER A 479 14.82 4.58 -17.50
N ASN A 480 14.37 5.74 -16.99
CA ASN A 480 13.58 5.82 -15.76
C ASN A 480 12.09 5.54 -16.00
N PHE A 481 11.65 5.52 -17.27
CA PHE A 481 10.28 5.19 -17.65
C PHE A 481 10.22 3.74 -18.09
N VAL A 482 9.48 2.93 -17.35
CA VAL A 482 9.29 1.50 -17.62
C VAL A 482 7.93 1.24 -18.25
N ILE A 483 7.87 0.26 -19.16
CA ILE A 483 6.69 -0.06 -19.96
C ILE A 483 6.22 -1.47 -19.60
N ASP A 484 4.96 -1.61 -19.20
CA ASP A 484 4.36 -2.90 -18.90
C ASP A 484 3.94 -3.68 -20.16
N LEU A 485 3.43 -4.90 -19.97
CA LEU A 485 2.95 -5.74 -21.07
C LEU A 485 1.80 -5.12 -21.87
N GLY A 486 1.02 -4.22 -21.27
CA GLY A 486 -0.10 -3.52 -21.89
C GLY A 486 0.32 -2.23 -22.62
N GLY A 487 1.60 -1.86 -22.58
CA GLY A 487 2.11 -0.62 -23.16
C GLY A 487 1.95 0.61 -22.27
N LYS A 488 1.55 0.44 -21.00
CA LYS A 488 1.42 1.56 -20.06
C LYS A 488 2.80 1.95 -19.52
N ILE A 489 3.04 3.26 -19.48
CA ILE A 489 4.32 3.83 -19.04
C ILE A 489 4.22 4.24 -17.57
N TYR A 490 5.23 3.87 -16.79
CA TYR A 490 5.40 4.23 -15.39
C TYR A 490 6.74 4.91 -15.14
N LEU A 491 6.75 6.00 -14.40
CA LEU A 491 7.97 6.56 -13.83
C LEU A 491 8.43 5.68 -12.68
N ALA A 492 9.69 5.25 -12.72
CA ALA A 492 10.34 4.39 -11.75
C ALA A 492 11.65 5.03 -11.27
N ASP A 493 12.41 4.32 -10.43
CA ASP A 493 13.77 4.70 -10.00
C ASP A 493 13.88 5.99 -9.16
N PHE A 494 13.04 6.13 -8.14
CA PHE A 494 12.95 7.36 -7.34
C PHE A 494 14.15 7.64 -6.41
N ASP A 495 15.20 6.82 -6.43
CA ASP A 495 16.26 6.79 -5.40
C ASP A 495 17.26 7.90 -5.59
N ASN A 496 17.39 8.77 -4.59
CA ASN A 496 18.26 9.96 -4.62
C ASN A 496 17.99 10.93 -5.79
N LYS A 497 17.01 10.63 -6.64
CA LYS A 497 16.56 11.45 -7.77
C LYS A 497 15.43 12.37 -7.34
N ARG A 498 14.51 11.92 -6.48
CA ARG A 498 13.42 12.77 -5.96
C ARG A 498 13.90 13.79 -4.92
N LYS A 499 13.44 15.04 -5.02
CA LYS A 499 13.67 16.12 -4.05
C LYS A 499 12.34 16.76 -3.64
N LEU A 500 12.22 17.16 -2.36
CA LEU A 500 11.06 17.89 -1.86
C LEU A 500 11.00 19.29 -2.48
N ILE A 501 9.81 19.70 -2.91
CA ILE A 501 9.56 20.98 -3.61
C ILE A 501 9.46 22.18 -2.66
N GLU A 502 9.34 21.99 -1.33
CA GLU A 502 9.04 23.03 -0.33
C GLU A 502 9.72 24.40 -0.57
N GLY A 503 9.03 25.31 -1.26
CA GLY A 503 9.52 26.67 -1.57
C GLY A 503 10.50 26.78 -2.76
N GLU A 504 10.93 25.67 -3.36
CA GLU A 504 11.94 25.62 -4.43
C GLU A 504 11.33 25.48 -5.82
N LYS A 505 10.70 26.55 -6.33
CA LYS A 505 10.15 26.57 -7.72
C LYS A 505 11.17 26.23 -8.80
N GLN A 506 12.46 26.42 -8.54
CA GLN A 506 13.54 26.09 -9.46
C GLN A 506 13.63 24.58 -9.76
N LEU A 507 13.26 23.72 -8.81
CA LEU A 507 13.25 22.27 -9.02
C LEU A 507 12.20 21.86 -10.07
N ILE A 508 10.99 22.45 -9.98
CA ILE A 508 9.93 22.23 -10.98
C ILE A 508 10.42 22.70 -12.35
N ASN A 509 11.02 23.89 -12.43
CA ASN A 509 11.54 24.43 -13.68
C ASN A 509 12.60 23.53 -14.33
N SER A 510 13.49 22.97 -13.52
CA SER A 510 14.49 21.98 -13.96
C SER A 510 13.82 20.71 -14.54
N ASP A 511 12.79 20.19 -13.87
CA ASP A 511 12.01 19.06 -14.39
C ASP A 511 11.31 19.39 -15.71
N LEU A 512 10.74 20.60 -15.85
CA LEU A 512 10.08 21.03 -17.10
C LEU A 512 11.08 21.14 -18.26
N GLU A 513 12.27 21.67 -18.00
CA GLU A 513 13.34 21.73 -18.99
C GLU A 513 13.81 20.32 -19.39
N ALA A 514 13.99 19.41 -18.43
CA ALA A 514 14.35 18.03 -18.71
C ALA A 514 13.25 17.29 -19.48
N LEU A 515 11.98 17.54 -19.14
CA LEU A 515 10.82 17.01 -19.86
C LEU A 515 10.76 17.53 -21.29
N SER A 516 11.15 18.78 -21.55
CA SER A 516 11.22 19.33 -22.91
C SER A 516 12.23 18.58 -23.78
N ARG A 517 13.39 18.21 -23.21
CA ARG A 517 14.42 17.41 -23.90
C ARG A 517 13.96 15.97 -24.10
N LEU A 518 13.32 15.38 -23.09
CA LEU A 518 12.73 14.04 -23.20
C LEU A 518 11.66 13.99 -24.29
N MET A 519 10.82 15.02 -24.40
CA MET A 519 9.84 15.13 -25.47
C MET A 519 10.51 15.16 -26.85
N LEU A 520 11.54 15.97 -27.03
CA LEU A 520 12.32 15.98 -28.29
C LEU A 520 12.92 14.61 -28.59
N TYR A 521 13.50 13.94 -27.59
CA TYR A 521 14.07 12.60 -27.74
C TYR A 521 13.04 11.57 -28.22
N VAL A 522 11.84 11.55 -27.62
CA VAL A 522 10.75 10.65 -28.03
C VAL A 522 10.31 10.93 -29.46
N LEU A 523 10.15 12.21 -29.83
CA LEU A 523 9.72 12.61 -31.17
C LEU A 523 10.79 12.40 -32.25
N ALA A 524 12.07 12.48 -31.87
CA ALA A 524 13.21 12.11 -32.70
C ALA A 524 13.46 10.59 -32.75
N GLN A 525 12.57 9.79 -32.15
CA GLN A 525 12.61 8.32 -32.13
C GLN A 525 13.89 7.76 -31.48
N GLY A 526 14.46 8.48 -30.52
CA GLY A 526 15.67 8.05 -29.81
C GLY A 526 16.93 7.90 -30.67
N LYS A 527 16.95 8.44 -31.91
CA LYS A 527 18.06 8.28 -32.87
C LYS A 527 19.37 8.95 -32.43
N LYS A 528 19.28 9.92 -31.53
CA LYS A 528 20.42 10.64 -30.95
C LYS A 528 20.39 10.55 -29.43
N PRO A 529 21.54 10.62 -28.75
CA PRO A 529 21.59 10.73 -27.29
C PRO A 529 20.74 11.90 -26.77
N LEU A 530 20.12 11.74 -25.60
CA LEU A 530 19.24 12.73 -24.97
C LEU A 530 19.88 14.12 -24.85
N GLN A 531 21.21 14.21 -24.64
CA GLN A 531 21.91 15.48 -24.49
C GLN A 531 22.16 16.20 -25.82
N GLN A 532 22.00 15.53 -26.96
CA GLN A 532 22.29 16.04 -28.30
C GLN A 532 21.05 16.29 -29.15
N VAL A 533 19.87 15.91 -28.66
CA VAL A 533 18.62 16.11 -29.40
C VAL A 533 18.23 17.58 -29.42
N SER A 534 17.77 18.06 -30.57
CA SER A 534 17.33 19.43 -30.75
C SER A 534 16.08 19.53 -31.62
N VAL A 535 15.54 20.74 -31.79
CA VAL A 535 14.32 20.97 -32.57
C VAL A 535 14.51 20.67 -34.07
N GLU A 536 15.75 20.70 -34.55
CA GLU A 536 16.12 20.36 -35.92
C GLU A 536 15.96 18.86 -36.23
N ASP A 537 15.87 18.01 -35.20
CA ASP A 537 15.68 16.57 -35.35
C ASP A 537 14.21 16.17 -35.51
N LEU A 538 13.29 17.11 -35.33
CA LEU A 538 11.86 16.88 -35.52
C LEU A 538 11.54 16.79 -37.02
N ALA A 539 10.65 15.86 -37.38
CA ALA A 539 10.16 15.73 -38.74
C ALA A 539 9.35 16.97 -39.14
N VAL A 540 9.94 17.84 -39.98
CA VAL A 540 9.34 19.11 -40.44
C VAL A 540 8.02 18.86 -41.19
N ASP A 541 7.90 17.74 -41.89
CA ASP A 541 6.70 17.35 -42.62
C ASP A 541 5.60 16.74 -41.71
N SER A 542 5.85 16.64 -40.40
CA SER A 542 4.85 16.16 -39.45
C SER A 542 3.67 17.13 -39.34
N PRO A 543 2.41 16.66 -39.36
CA PRO A 543 1.24 17.51 -39.18
C PRO A 543 1.14 18.12 -37.76
N ASP A 544 1.97 17.66 -36.83
CA ASP A 544 2.03 18.13 -35.44
C ASP A 544 3.25 18.99 -35.15
N TYR A 545 4.05 19.34 -36.17
CA TYR A 545 5.35 20.00 -36.00
C TYR A 545 5.23 21.34 -35.25
N ASN A 546 4.30 22.22 -35.66
CA ASN A 546 4.13 23.52 -35.01
C ASN A 546 3.61 23.39 -33.57
N GLU A 547 2.67 22.47 -33.33
CA GLU A 547 2.17 22.21 -31.99
C GLU A 547 3.23 21.61 -31.07
N ALA A 548 4.11 20.75 -31.60
CA ALA A 548 5.21 20.17 -30.85
C ALA A 548 6.25 21.23 -30.48
N LEU A 549 6.61 22.10 -31.42
CA LEU A 549 7.56 23.19 -31.21
C LEU A 549 7.05 24.19 -30.16
N ASP A 550 5.77 24.54 -30.23
CA ASP A 550 5.13 25.43 -29.26
C ASP A 550 5.06 24.82 -27.85
N LEU A 551 4.77 23.51 -27.74
CA LEU A 551 4.76 22.82 -26.46
C LEU A 551 6.17 22.76 -25.84
N VAL A 552 7.21 22.48 -26.64
CA VAL A 552 8.61 22.50 -26.19
C VAL A 552 8.99 23.90 -25.69
N ARG A 553 8.62 24.96 -26.43
CA ARG A 553 8.84 26.36 -25.99
C ARG A 553 8.10 26.69 -24.69
N SER A 554 6.88 26.20 -24.53
CA SER A 554 6.08 26.40 -23.32
C SER A 554 6.72 25.74 -22.10
N LEU A 555 7.30 24.55 -22.24
CA LEU A 555 8.03 23.88 -21.17
C LEU A 555 9.30 24.64 -20.75
N VAL A 556 10.09 25.10 -21.73
CA VAL A 556 11.35 25.83 -21.50
C VAL A 556 11.12 27.22 -20.91
N SER A 557 10.02 27.88 -21.26
CA SER A 557 9.66 29.19 -20.73
C SER A 557 8.96 29.14 -19.35
N HIS A 558 8.85 27.95 -18.77
CA HIS A 558 8.21 27.71 -17.47
C HIS A 558 6.78 28.27 -17.41
N ASP A 559 6.00 27.96 -18.45
CA ASP A 559 4.64 28.48 -18.63
C ASP A 559 3.79 28.35 -17.35
N GLU A 560 3.12 29.43 -16.98
CA GLU A 560 2.34 29.55 -15.73
C GLU A 560 1.21 28.50 -15.62
N ARG A 561 0.79 27.89 -16.75
CA ARG A 561 -0.17 26.78 -16.79
C ARG A 561 0.31 25.54 -16.03
N GLY A 562 1.62 25.36 -15.89
CA GLY A 562 2.23 24.13 -15.38
C GLY A 562 1.83 22.88 -16.19
N LEU A 563 2.18 21.70 -15.68
CA LEU A 563 1.89 20.43 -16.37
C LEU A 563 0.38 20.14 -16.52
N GLU A 564 -0.46 20.61 -15.59
CA GLU A 564 -1.91 20.45 -15.68
C GLU A 564 -2.47 21.12 -16.93
N GLY A 565 -2.11 22.39 -17.19
CA GLY A 565 -2.59 23.08 -18.39
C GLY A 565 -1.87 22.63 -19.67
N LEU A 566 -0.58 22.29 -19.59
CA LEU A 566 0.18 21.78 -20.75
C LEU A 566 -0.28 20.39 -21.20
N SER A 567 -0.85 19.56 -20.31
CA SER A 567 -1.48 18.30 -20.71
C SER A 567 -2.69 18.48 -21.65
N LYS A 568 -3.28 19.68 -21.68
CA LYS A 568 -4.43 20.06 -22.53
C LYS A 568 -3.99 20.81 -23.80
N HIS A 569 -2.69 20.87 -24.06
CA HIS A 569 -2.11 21.59 -25.19
C HIS A 569 -2.61 21.06 -26.56
N PRO A 570 -2.74 21.92 -27.60
CA PRO A 570 -3.16 21.50 -28.95
C PRO A 570 -2.34 20.37 -29.58
N TYR A 571 -1.12 20.15 -29.11
CA TYR A 571 -0.29 19.01 -29.49
C TYR A 571 -1.02 17.67 -29.28
N PHE A 572 -1.69 17.50 -28.13
CA PHE A 572 -2.43 16.29 -27.79
C PHE A 572 -3.79 16.19 -28.47
N TRP A 573 -4.22 17.21 -29.21
CA TRP A 573 -5.50 17.19 -29.92
C TRP A 573 -5.41 16.34 -31.19
N SER A 574 -6.48 15.62 -31.49
CA SER A 574 -6.67 15.02 -32.81
C SER A 574 -6.80 16.12 -33.88
N LYS A 575 -6.50 15.78 -35.14
CA LYS A 575 -6.76 16.70 -36.28
C LYS A 575 -8.20 17.22 -36.26
N GLN A 576 -9.16 16.35 -35.96
CA GLN A 576 -10.58 16.70 -35.90
C GLN A 576 -10.88 17.67 -34.75
N THR A 577 -10.24 17.49 -33.60
CA THR A 577 -10.37 18.41 -32.45
C THR A 577 -9.82 19.79 -32.79
N ARG A 578 -8.66 19.88 -33.45
CA ARG A 578 -8.09 21.15 -33.90
C ARG A 578 -9.03 21.88 -34.86
N PHE A 579 -9.58 21.14 -35.82
CA PHE A 579 -10.52 21.71 -36.78
C PHE A 579 -11.82 22.20 -36.11
N LYS A 580 -12.40 21.40 -35.21
CA LYS A 580 -13.57 21.80 -34.40
C LYS A 580 -13.28 23.04 -33.56
N PHE A 581 -12.09 23.11 -32.94
CA PHE A 581 -11.65 24.27 -32.17
C PHE A 581 -11.66 25.53 -33.04
N LEU A 582 -10.96 25.53 -34.17
CA LEU A 582 -10.88 26.68 -35.09
C LEU A 582 -12.27 27.17 -35.53
N LYS A 583 -13.16 26.24 -35.92
CA LYS A 583 -14.56 26.55 -36.28
C LYS A 583 -15.32 27.18 -35.11
N SER A 584 -15.17 26.64 -33.91
CA SER A 584 -15.91 27.08 -32.73
C SER A 584 -15.57 28.52 -32.34
N ILE A 585 -14.30 28.93 -32.51
CA ILE A 585 -13.84 30.27 -32.15
C ILE A 585 -14.60 31.34 -32.93
N TRP A 586 -14.81 31.15 -34.23
CA TRP A 586 -15.64 32.08 -35.01
C TRP A 586 -17.05 32.22 -34.42
N ASN A 587 -17.70 31.10 -34.06
CA ASN A 587 -19.03 31.13 -33.46
C ASN A 587 -19.07 31.84 -32.10
N LYS A 588 -17.97 31.79 -31.33
CA LYS A 588 -17.83 32.49 -30.05
C LYS A 588 -17.57 33.98 -30.23
N ILE A 589 -16.83 34.40 -31.25
CA ILE A 589 -16.43 35.81 -31.41
C ILE A 589 -17.38 36.66 -32.26
N LYS A 590 -18.20 36.04 -33.13
CA LYS A 590 -19.13 36.75 -34.03
C LYS A 590 -20.21 37.59 -33.33
N VAL A 591 -20.41 37.39 -32.02
CA VAL A 591 -21.40 38.13 -31.21
C VAL A 591 -20.86 39.48 -30.71
N PHE A 592 -19.56 39.72 -30.82
CA PHE A 592 -18.94 40.96 -30.36
C PHE A 592 -19.00 42.06 -31.44
N ARG A 593 -19.14 43.32 -31.01
CA ARG A 593 -19.15 44.48 -31.92
C ARG A 593 -17.83 44.68 -32.66
N ASP A 594 -16.72 44.28 -32.04
CA ASP A 594 -15.39 44.28 -32.65
C ASP A 594 -14.75 42.90 -32.48
N GLU A 595 -15.08 42.01 -33.41
CA GLU A 595 -14.56 40.64 -33.52
C GLU A 595 -13.07 40.58 -33.89
N LYS A 596 -12.50 41.69 -34.40
CA LYS A 596 -11.08 41.77 -34.78
C LYS A 596 -10.19 42.09 -33.58
N ALA A 597 -10.72 42.80 -32.59
CA ALA A 597 -10.03 43.11 -31.33
C ALA A 597 -9.54 41.86 -30.56
N VAL A 598 -10.07 40.67 -30.86
CA VAL A 598 -9.62 39.40 -30.25
C VAL A 598 -8.18 39.06 -30.64
N PHE A 599 -7.78 39.38 -31.88
CA PHE A 599 -6.46 39.07 -32.45
C PHE A 599 -5.61 40.33 -32.65
N GLN A 600 -5.98 41.45 -32.03
CA GLN A 600 -5.29 42.74 -32.08
C GLN A 600 -4.88 43.13 -30.65
N ASP A 601 -3.83 42.50 -30.13
CA ASP A 601 -3.23 42.89 -28.85
C ASP A 601 -2.13 43.94 -29.08
N PRO A 602 -2.12 45.09 -28.36
CA PRO A 602 -1.04 46.08 -28.44
C PRO A 602 0.35 45.56 -28.03
N ASN A 603 0.45 44.45 -27.28
CA ASN A 603 1.71 43.85 -26.83
C ASN A 603 2.12 42.57 -27.61
N ALA A 604 1.40 42.18 -28.66
CA ALA A 604 1.75 41.01 -29.46
C ALA A 604 3.01 41.28 -30.31
N THR A 605 4.08 40.51 -30.08
CA THR A 605 5.32 40.52 -30.87
C THR A 605 5.18 39.82 -32.22
N GLU A 606 4.13 39.01 -32.43
CA GLU A 606 3.96 38.21 -33.65
C GLU A 606 2.84 38.75 -34.55
N SER A 607 3.20 39.14 -35.77
CA SER A 607 2.24 39.39 -36.85
C SER A 607 1.54 38.10 -37.26
N SER A 608 0.29 38.18 -37.75
CA SER A 608 -0.44 37.04 -38.31
C SER A 608 0.46 36.18 -39.22
N PRO A 609 0.52 34.84 -39.02
CA PRO A 609 1.35 33.96 -39.83
C PRO A 609 0.86 33.88 -41.28
N TYR A 610 -0.36 34.33 -41.56
CA TYR A 610 -0.99 34.27 -42.87
C TYR A 610 -1.55 35.63 -43.31
N PRO A 611 -0.70 36.63 -43.58
CA PRO A 611 -1.13 38.00 -43.94
C PRO A 611 -1.82 38.09 -45.31
N TRP A 612 -1.71 37.05 -46.15
CA TRP A 612 -2.35 36.95 -47.46
C TRP A 612 -3.06 35.61 -47.68
N TRP A 613 -3.72 35.08 -46.64
CA TRP A 613 -4.36 33.75 -46.70
C TRP A 613 -5.34 33.59 -47.87
N THR A 614 -6.00 34.67 -48.34
CA THR A 614 -6.94 34.59 -49.47
C THR A 614 -6.27 34.17 -50.77
N LYS A 615 -4.94 34.34 -50.91
CA LYS A 615 -4.17 33.88 -52.07
C LYS A 615 -3.71 32.42 -51.95
N MET A 616 -3.75 31.85 -50.74
CA MET A 616 -3.32 30.48 -50.47
C MET A 616 -4.46 29.48 -50.73
N ILE A 617 -5.71 29.92 -50.63
CA ILE A 617 -6.88 29.08 -50.87
C ILE A 617 -7.16 28.95 -52.36
N ASP A 618 -7.64 27.77 -52.77
CA ASP A 618 -8.06 27.53 -54.15
C ASP A 618 -9.11 28.56 -54.57
N LYS A 619 -8.84 29.21 -55.71
CA LYS A 619 -9.67 30.31 -56.22
C LYS A 619 -11.13 29.92 -56.43
N MET A 620 -11.39 28.68 -56.89
CA MET A 620 -12.75 28.18 -57.05
C MET A 620 -13.47 28.08 -55.70
N VAL A 621 -12.77 27.61 -54.66
CA VAL A 621 -13.33 27.48 -53.31
C VAL A 621 -13.70 28.86 -52.77
N LEU A 622 -12.78 29.83 -52.87
CA LEU A 622 -13.02 31.19 -52.40
C LEU A 622 -14.17 31.85 -53.18
N ASP A 623 -14.20 31.74 -54.52
CA ASP A 623 -15.26 32.32 -55.36
C ASP A 623 -16.65 31.73 -55.05
N VAL A 624 -16.73 30.41 -54.85
CA VAL A 624 -17.99 29.73 -54.52
C VAL A 624 -18.51 30.12 -53.14
N MET A 625 -17.61 30.32 -52.17
CA MET A 625 -17.97 30.77 -50.82
C MET A 625 -18.30 32.26 -50.76
N GLN A 626 -17.61 33.08 -51.56
CA GLN A 626 -17.88 34.50 -51.73
C GLN A 626 -19.28 34.75 -52.30
N ARG A 627 -19.72 33.93 -53.27
CA ARG A 627 -21.08 33.99 -53.84
C ARG A 627 -22.17 33.47 -52.90
N PHE A 628 -21.80 32.61 -51.94
CA PHE A 628 -22.73 32.03 -50.97
C PHE A 628 -22.96 32.95 -49.77
N SER A 629 -21.93 33.67 -49.34
CA SER A 629 -22.02 34.62 -48.23
C SER A 629 -22.86 35.85 -48.62
N LYS A 630 -24.02 36.05 -47.98
CA LYS A 630 -24.74 37.34 -48.01
C LYS A 630 -24.04 38.42 -47.16
N ALA A 631 -22.93 38.08 -46.48
CA ALA A 631 -22.17 38.96 -45.60
C ALA A 631 -21.03 39.68 -46.35
N LYS A 632 -20.28 40.53 -45.62
CA LYS A 632 -19.12 41.28 -46.15
C LYS A 632 -18.09 40.35 -46.82
N PRO A 633 -17.43 40.80 -47.90
CA PRO A 633 -16.34 40.06 -48.53
C PRO A 633 -15.26 39.60 -47.55
N TYR A 634 -14.63 38.46 -47.85
CA TYR A 634 -13.51 37.99 -47.03
C TYR A 634 -12.31 38.93 -47.17
N SER A 635 -11.82 39.46 -46.05
CA SER A 635 -10.54 40.16 -45.94
C SER A 635 -9.43 39.21 -45.51
N ASN A 636 -8.17 39.63 -45.61
CA ASN A 636 -7.01 38.84 -45.17
C ASN A 636 -6.83 38.77 -43.63
N ASP A 637 -7.88 39.05 -42.87
CA ASP A 637 -7.85 38.96 -41.41
C ASP A 637 -8.06 37.51 -40.95
N ILE A 638 -7.45 37.13 -39.83
CA ILE A 638 -7.60 35.77 -39.25
C ILE A 638 -9.06 35.48 -38.87
N THR A 639 -9.79 36.48 -38.41
CA THR A 639 -11.23 36.35 -38.11
C THR A 639 -12.03 35.89 -39.34
N ASP A 640 -11.69 36.39 -40.53
CA ASP A 640 -12.35 36.02 -41.78
C ASP A 640 -11.89 34.65 -42.32
N LEU A 641 -10.65 34.23 -42.01
CA LEU A 641 -10.19 32.86 -42.24
C LEU A 641 -10.97 31.86 -41.38
N LEU A 642 -11.16 32.15 -40.08
CA LEU A 642 -11.98 31.31 -39.19
C LEU A 642 -13.44 31.26 -39.64
N ARG A 643 -13.99 32.39 -40.10
CA ARG A 643 -15.32 32.46 -40.71
C ARG A 643 -15.43 31.55 -41.93
N LEU A 644 -14.42 31.55 -42.80
CA LEU A 644 -14.41 30.71 -44.00
C LEU A 644 -14.37 29.22 -43.63
N ILE A 645 -13.50 28.82 -42.69
CA ILE A 645 -13.39 27.45 -42.18
C ILE A 645 -14.76 26.95 -41.67
N ARG A 646 -15.41 27.75 -40.82
CA ARG A 646 -16.76 27.43 -40.30
C ARG A 646 -17.81 27.34 -41.40
N ASN A 647 -17.80 28.27 -42.34
CA ASN A 647 -18.80 28.29 -43.43
C ASN A 647 -18.66 27.12 -44.39
N LEU A 648 -17.45 26.67 -44.67
CA LEU A 648 -17.20 25.52 -45.54
C LEU A 648 -17.68 24.21 -44.92
N ASP A 649 -17.46 24.06 -43.61
CA ASP A 649 -17.90 22.87 -42.88
C ASP A 649 -19.43 22.83 -42.66
N GLU A 650 -20.08 23.95 -42.33
CA GLU A 650 -21.53 23.99 -42.10
C GLU A 650 -22.36 24.02 -43.40
N HIS A 651 -21.75 24.34 -44.53
CA HIS A 651 -22.41 24.40 -45.84
C HIS A 651 -21.59 23.67 -46.91
N PRO A 652 -21.38 22.36 -46.77
CA PRO A 652 -20.57 21.58 -47.68
C PRO A 652 -21.22 21.58 -49.07
N LYS A 653 -20.44 21.95 -50.09
CA LYS A 653 -20.86 21.85 -51.49
C LYS A 653 -20.12 20.72 -52.16
N SER A 654 -20.86 19.85 -52.86
CA SER A 654 -20.29 18.70 -53.57
C SER A 654 -19.18 19.09 -54.57
N SER A 655 -19.28 20.27 -55.18
CA SER A 655 -18.24 20.82 -56.07
C SER A 655 -16.93 21.16 -55.34
N ILE A 656 -17.02 21.57 -54.07
CA ILE A 656 -15.87 21.90 -53.24
C ILE A 656 -15.29 20.60 -52.66
N SER A 657 -16.10 19.70 -52.11
CA SER A 657 -15.62 18.42 -51.55
C SER A 657 -14.86 17.59 -52.59
N LYS A 658 -15.33 17.56 -53.85
CA LYS A 658 -14.63 16.90 -54.96
C LYS A 658 -13.26 17.52 -55.30
N LYS A 659 -13.06 18.79 -54.97
CA LYS A 659 -11.86 19.57 -55.33
C LYS A 659 -10.79 19.53 -54.24
N ILE A 660 -11.19 19.66 -52.98
CA ILE A 660 -10.25 19.78 -51.84
C ILE A 660 -10.26 18.56 -50.91
N GLY A 661 -11.15 17.59 -51.14
CA GLY A 661 -11.20 16.37 -50.34
C GLY A 661 -11.70 16.62 -48.92
N ASP A 662 -11.03 16.02 -47.94
CA ASP A 662 -11.30 16.22 -46.52
C ASP A 662 -10.95 17.64 -46.07
N TYR A 663 -11.90 18.34 -45.48
CA TYR A 663 -11.72 19.73 -45.08
C TYR A 663 -10.74 19.87 -43.92
N THR A 664 -10.74 18.95 -42.97
CA THR A 664 -9.82 18.95 -41.83
C THR A 664 -8.38 18.87 -42.33
N GLU A 665 -8.09 17.92 -43.22
CA GLU A 665 -6.75 17.77 -43.81
C GLU A 665 -6.37 18.95 -44.70
N TYR A 666 -7.29 19.43 -45.55
CA TYR A 666 -7.02 20.59 -46.42
C TYR A 666 -6.58 21.82 -45.63
N PHE A 667 -7.31 22.17 -44.56
CA PHE A 667 -7.03 23.37 -43.78
C PHE A 667 -5.80 23.24 -42.89
N LEU A 668 -5.62 22.10 -42.23
CA LEU A 668 -4.46 21.89 -41.37
C LEU A 668 -3.15 21.79 -42.19
N ASN A 669 -3.21 21.24 -43.41
CA ASN A 669 -2.05 21.22 -44.30
C ASN A 669 -1.73 22.59 -44.90
N LEU A 670 -2.76 23.38 -45.25
CA LEU A 670 -2.57 24.70 -45.86
C LEU A 670 -2.16 25.77 -44.82
N PHE A 671 -2.62 25.61 -43.57
CA PHE A 671 -2.37 26.55 -42.48
C PHE A 671 -1.88 25.85 -41.20
N PRO A 672 -0.70 25.20 -41.23
CA PRO A 672 -0.23 24.34 -40.14
C PRO A 672 0.10 25.07 -38.82
N ALA A 673 0.26 26.40 -38.84
CA ALA A 673 0.50 27.21 -37.64
C ALA A 673 -0.77 27.88 -37.09
N LEU A 674 -1.92 27.74 -37.78
CA LEU A 674 -3.14 28.48 -37.43
C LEU A 674 -3.70 28.09 -36.07
N THR A 675 -3.68 26.79 -35.74
CA THR A 675 -4.18 26.28 -34.46
C THR A 675 -3.46 26.91 -33.28
N ILE A 676 -2.12 26.87 -33.28
CA ILE A 676 -1.28 27.44 -32.23
C ILE A 676 -1.42 28.95 -32.17
N TYR A 677 -1.41 29.64 -33.32
CA TYR A 677 -1.58 31.08 -33.36
C TYR A 677 -2.90 31.52 -32.70
N VAL A 678 -4.02 30.88 -33.06
CA VAL A 678 -5.34 31.19 -32.49
C VAL A 678 -5.38 30.84 -30.99
N TYR A 679 -4.84 29.69 -30.61
CA TYR A 679 -4.77 29.24 -29.23
C TYR A 679 -3.99 30.22 -28.33
N ASN A 680 -2.78 30.59 -28.75
CA ASN A 680 -1.92 31.51 -28.00
C ASN A 680 -2.49 32.94 -27.97
N SER A 681 -3.05 33.43 -29.08
CA SER A 681 -3.70 34.74 -29.13
C SER A 681 -4.87 34.84 -28.14
N LEU A 682 -5.68 33.79 -28.04
CA LEU A 682 -6.79 33.74 -27.08
C LEU A 682 -6.27 33.71 -25.64
N ARG A 683 -5.26 32.89 -25.36
CA ARG A 683 -4.67 32.75 -24.02
C ARG A 683 -4.03 34.03 -23.51
N GLN A 684 -3.27 34.72 -24.36
CA GLN A 684 -2.58 35.96 -24.01
C GLN A 684 -3.55 37.12 -23.73
N ASN A 685 -4.78 37.03 -24.22
CA ASN A 685 -5.81 38.02 -23.98
C ASN A 685 -6.69 37.64 -22.77
N PRO A 686 -6.58 38.31 -21.61
CA PRO A 686 -7.32 37.92 -20.40
C PRO A 686 -8.85 37.92 -20.58
N LYS A 687 -9.36 38.72 -21.52
CA LYS A 687 -10.79 38.82 -21.82
C LYS A 687 -11.32 37.59 -22.57
N TYR A 688 -10.48 36.91 -23.34
CA TYR A 688 -10.87 35.80 -24.23
C TYR A 688 -10.17 34.48 -23.92
N SER A 689 -9.33 34.43 -22.88
CA SER A 689 -8.56 33.25 -22.47
C SER A 689 -9.41 31.99 -22.23
N HIS A 690 -10.61 32.16 -21.68
CA HIS A 690 -11.57 31.08 -21.45
C HIS A 690 -12.07 30.41 -22.76
N PHE A 691 -11.90 31.04 -23.93
CA PHE A 691 -12.24 30.42 -25.21
C PHE A 691 -11.20 29.40 -25.69
N ALA A 692 -9.97 29.48 -25.17
CA ALA A 692 -8.90 28.51 -25.46
C ALA A 692 -9.07 27.19 -24.67
N ASP A 693 -9.86 27.20 -23.60
CA ASP A 693 -10.22 25.99 -22.86
C ASP A 693 -11.31 25.22 -23.61
N ILE A 694 -11.00 23.99 -24.01
CA ILE A 694 -12.00 23.06 -24.54
C ILE A 694 -12.75 22.47 -23.34
N GLN A 695 -13.89 23.07 -22.98
CA GLN A 695 -14.90 22.45 -22.13
C GLN A 695 -15.80 21.60 -23.05
N ASP A 696 -15.81 20.29 -22.82
CA ASP A 696 -16.64 19.27 -23.50
C ASP A 696 -16.27 18.89 -24.95
N LEU A 697 -15.74 17.67 -25.08
CA LEU A 697 -15.83 16.84 -26.28
C LEU A 697 -16.49 15.51 -25.88
N SER A 698 -17.73 15.58 -25.38
CA SER A 698 -18.65 14.44 -25.45
C SER A 698 -19.16 14.25 -26.87
#